data_AF-A0A2V8WXK8-F1
#
_entry.id   AF-A0A2V8WXK8-F1
#
_cell.length_a   1.000
_cell.length_b   1.000
_cell.length_c   1.000
_cell.angle_alpha   90.00
_cell.angle_beta   90.00
_cell.angle_gamma   90.00
#
_symmetry.space_group_name_H-M   'P 1'
#
loop_
_entity.id
_entity.type
_entity.pdbx_description
1 polymer ?
#
loop_
_entity_poly.entity_id
_entity_poly.type
_entity_poly.pdbx_seq_one_letter_code
_entity_poly.pdbx_strand_id
1 'polypeptide(L)'
;MSRTTQEVLEFDKLRELLRLRTTCAPGRRAVNALEPGMERAVLEATFALIREAREWLRAGRELGFGALADPQGWLERIEGPGAVLEPGEFLDAASLLETSGWLRQQFREDAAKFPLLAARAASLADFRDAHAAIRRCVLPNGEISDEASAALRRIRASITQTRESIQKTLKQILRARNAEAGEDYVTLRNDRFVIPVRAEHRRSVPGIVHGASATGQTVFMEPFETVEANNQLVQLAEDEAAEIARILRELTEKLQMVRGPLLAAAETIAEVDSVFARARFAREFDAAMPEFSETNELRLEGARHPVLEDKLRRENRAIVPMTLSLGGEERVLVISGPNTGGKTVALKTTGMAALAAQSGIPVAAQRAVLPIFDRVLVDIGDEQSIAADLSTFSAHMLNLKGMLEAATPKSLVLVDEMGTGTAPEEGAALAVALLDEFRGKNCIVLATTHHDRLKTYASTTPGVVNAAVEFDDVNLRPTYRLMVGVPGGSSGIAIAQRLGLAKGIIERARSLLTPESREAADLIAYLHRSRDELDRMRQQMAAERHELEEERRKLRTEWVERQQKRIKELEAQFAEMQKRFEENVARVVEAVKERELRGQAEKSARRKMQDARSGAREELNAAVVQTISDSQADLGVHSDSREAVSADRLQAGARIRVRGFSKPVVLRRIEGSSAEIEAGPLRMKVTLDEITGVEGSTPGAKTGAPATNSPAMKVIAQRGKGAAADEINVIGMTVEEATDRLDKFLDDAALAHKARVRIIHGHGTGALRKGIGEFLASHPLVEKHSFEAENRGGKAITVVEMQK
;
A
#
# COMPACT_ATOMS: atom_id res chain seq x y z
N MET A 1 -19.66 -3.43 -36.07
CA MET A 1 -19.13 -2.35 -35.20
C MET A 1 -18.01 -2.96 -34.38
N SER A 2 -16.81 -2.37 -34.39
CA SER A 2 -15.70 -2.84 -33.54
C SER A 2 -16.03 -2.59 -32.07
N ARG A 3 -15.75 -3.56 -31.19
CA ARG A 3 -15.94 -3.40 -29.73
C ARG A 3 -15.00 -2.33 -29.20
N THR A 4 -15.43 -1.55 -28.22
CA THR A 4 -14.55 -0.56 -27.60
C THR A 4 -13.49 -1.24 -26.73
N THR A 5 -12.33 -0.59 -26.54
CA THR A 5 -11.27 -1.09 -25.64
C THR A 5 -11.81 -1.44 -24.24
N GLN A 6 -12.72 -0.61 -23.72
CA GLN A 6 -13.33 -0.81 -22.40
C GLN A 6 -14.19 -2.08 -22.34
N GLU A 7 -14.93 -2.40 -23.41
CA GLU A 7 -15.70 -3.64 -23.51
C GLU A 7 -14.79 -4.87 -23.52
N VAL A 8 -13.70 -4.84 -24.33
CA VAL A 8 -12.76 -5.96 -24.44
C VAL A 8 -12.06 -6.26 -23.12
N LEU A 9 -11.68 -5.19 -22.40
CA LEU A 9 -11.07 -5.27 -21.07
C LEU A 9 -12.09 -5.47 -19.94
N GLU A 10 -13.39 -5.49 -20.24
CA GLU A 10 -14.49 -5.65 -19.28
C GLU A 10 -14.52 -4.57 -18.17
N PHE A 11 -14.20 -3.32 -18.52
CA PHE A 11 -14.09 -2.20 -17.57
C PHE A 11 -15.40 -1.93 -16.81
N ASP A 12 -16.56 -2.16 -17.44
CA ASP A 12 -17.87 -2.03 -16.79
C ASP A 12 -18.06 -2.98 -15.61
N LYS A 13 -17.43 -4.17 -15.64
CA LYS A 13 -17.46 -5.09 -14.49
C LYS A 13 -16.66 -4.54 -13.31
N LEU A 14 -15.59 -3.78 -13.56
CA LEU A 14 -14.87 -3.06 -12.49
C LEU A 14 -15.73 -1.93 -11.92
N ARG A 15 -16.43 -1.17 -12.78
CA ARG A 15 -17.41 -0.17 -12.32
C ARG A 15 -18.53 -0.80 -11.49
N GLU A 16 -18.99 -1.99 -11.85
CA GLU A 16 -19.98 -2.73 -11.06
C GLU A 16 -19.46 -3.09 -9.66
N LEU A 17 -18.21 -3.54 -9.54
CA LEU A 17 -17.59 -3.76 -8.22
C LEU A 17 -17.58 -2.47 -7.39
N LEU A 18 -17.21 -1.34 -7.98
CA LEU A 18 -17.23 -0.05 -7.28
C LEU A 18 -18.66 0.37 -6.88
N ARG A 19 -19.64 0.15 -7.76
CA ARG A 19 -21.06 0.49 -7.54
C ARG A 19 -21.61 -0.21 -6.30
N LEU A 20 -21.25 -1.48 -6.07
CA LEU A 20 -21.65 -2.22 -4.86
C LEU A 20 -21.11 -1.61 -3.55
N ARG A 21 -20.13 -0.69 -3.62
CA ARG A 21 -19.48 -0.03 -2.48
C ARG A 21 -19.91 1.43 -2.29
N THR A 22 -20.80 1.92 -3.15
CA THR A 22 -21.49 3.21 -2.99
C THR A 22 -22.66 3.08 -2.01
N THR A 23 -23.10 4.20 -1.44
CA THR A 23 -24.17 4.21 -0.44
C THR A 23 -25.41 4.98 -0.88
N CYS A 24 -25.31 5.78 -1.95
CA CYS A 24 -26.44 6.57 -2.46
C CYS A 24 -26.56 6.50 -4.00
N ALA A 25 -27.72 6.92 -4.53
CA ALA A 25 -27.96 6.94 -5.98
C ALA A 25 -27.05 7.93 -6.75
N PRO A 26 -26.81 9.16 -6.27
CA PRO A 26 -25.84 10.06 -6.89
C PRO A 26 -24.43 9.46 -6.98
N GLY A 27 -23.95 8.83 -5.90
CA GLY A 27 -22.65 8.15 -5.89
C GLY A 27 -22.56 7.00 -6.91
N ARG A 28 -23.63 6.21 -7.08
CA ARG A 28 -23.72 5.18 -8.13
C ARG A 28 -23.55 5.77 -9.53
N ARG A 29 -24.22 6.89 -9.81
CA ARG A 29 -24.07 7.59 -11.10
C ARG A 29 -22.66 8.13 -11.29
N ALA A 30 -22.07 8.72 -10.25
CA ALA A 30 -20.70 9.23 -10.29
C ALA A 30 -19.66 8.12 -10.57
N VAL A 31 -19.84 6.91 -10.01
CA VAL A 31 -19.00 5.75 -10.32
C VAL A 31 -19.16 5.28 -11.77
N ASN A 32 -20.40 5.24 -12.28
CA ASN A 32 -20.66 4.83 -13.66
C ASN A 32 -20.07 5.81 -14.69
N ALA A 33 -19.96 7.09 -14.33
CA ALA A 33 -19.39 8.14 -15.18
C ALA A 33 -17.85 8.20 -15.15
N LEU A 34 -17.17 7.33 -14.38
CA LEU A 34 -15.70 7.33 -14.29
C LEU A 34 -15.08 6.87 -15.61
N GLU A 35 -14.45 7.81 -16.32
CA GLU A 35 -13.77 7.58 -17.60
C GLU A 35 -12.25 7.84 -17.50
N PRO A 36 -11.41 7.17 -18.31
CA PRO A 36 -9.97 7.41 -18.30
C PRO A 36 -9.62 8.83 -18.75
N GLY A 37 -8.97 9.60 -17.88
CA GLY A 37 -8.42 10.93 -18.15
C GLY A 37 -6.93 10.89 -18.47
N MET A 38 -6.41 12.02 -18.96
CA MET A 38 -4.98 12.20 -19.30
C MET A 38 -4.29 13.30 -18.46
N GLU A 39 -5.05 14.03 -17.65
CA GLU A 39 -4.52 15.15 -16.89
C GLU A 39 -3.95 14.69 -15.55
N ARG A 40 -2.61 14.64 -15.46
CA ARG A 40 -1.88 14.17 -14.27
C ARG A 40 -2.34 14.86 -12.99
N ALA A 41 -2.43 16.19 -12.98
CA ALA A 41 -2.77 16.97 -11.79
C ALA A 41 -4.15 16.59 -11.22
N VAL A 42 -5.13 16.33 -12.11
CA VAL A 42 -6.48 15.89 -11.71
C VAL A 42 -6.45 14.48 -11.13
N LEU A 43 -5.70 13.56 -11.74
CA LEU A 43 -5.55 12.19 -11.24
C LEU A 43 -4.86 12.15 -9.88
N GLU A 44 -3.76 12.89 -9.71
CA GLU A 44 -3.04 12.99 -8.44
C GLU A 44 -3.90 13.61 -7.34
N ALA A 45 -4.63 14.69 -7.64
CA ALA A 45 -5.58 15.29 -6.71
C ALA A 45 -6.69 14.30 -6.32
N THR A 46 -7.21 13.52 -7.28
CA THR A 46 -8.21 12.47 -7.05
C THR A 46 -7.66 11.39 -6.11
N PHE A 47 -6.45 10.88 -6.36
CA PHE A 47 -5.85 9.85 -5.50
C PHE A 47 -5.45 10.38 -4.11
N ALA A 48 -5.09 11.67 -3.98
CA ALA A 48 -4.88 12.30 -2.69
C ALA A 48 -6.16 12.31 -1.84
N LEU A 49 -7.30 12.64 -2.47
CA LEU A 49 -8.61 12.60 -1.81
C LEU A 49 -9.02 11.17 -1.40
N ILE A 50 -8.78 10.17 -2.27
CA ILE A 50 -9.05 8.76 -1.94
C ILE A 50 -8.12 8.27 -0.81
N ARG A 51 -6.88 8.77 -0.73
CA ARG A 51 -5.95 8.44 0.36
C ARG A 51 -6.50 8.92 1.71
N GLU A 52 -6.98 10.16 1.80
CA GLU A 52 -7.63 10.66 3.02
C GLU A 52 -8.86 9.83 3.38
N ALA A 53 -9.71 9.48 2.41
CA ALA A 53 -10.89 8.64 2.66
C ALA A 53 -10.50 7.23 3.14
N ARG A 54 -9.42 6.65 2.61
CA ARG A 54 -8.89 5.37 3.08
C ARG A 54 -8.33 5.47 4.50
N GLU A 55 -7.70 6.58 4.87
CA GLU A 55 -7.23 6.82 6.24
C GLU A 55 -8.39 7.01 7.22
N TRP A 56 -9.45 7.71 6.81
CA TRP A 56 -10.71 7.78 7.57
C TRP A 56 -11.27 6.39 7.86
N LEU A 57 -11.38 5.54 6.82
CA LEU A 57 -11.85 4.16 6.94
C LEU A 57 -10.94 3.29 7.82
N ARG A 58 -9.61 3.54 7.82
CA ARG A 58 -8.64 2.84 8.69
C ARG A 58 -8.77 3.24 10.15
N ALA A 59 -9.25 4.45 10.45
CA ALA A 59 -9.52 4.90 11.82
C ALA A 59 -10.80 4.27 12.42
N GLY A 60 -11.41 3.28 11.74
CA GLY A 60 -12.62 2.59 12.20
C GLY A 60 -13.91 3.39 11.99
N ARG A 61 -13.85 4.50 11.24
CA ARG A 61 -15.00 5.34 10.93
C ARG A 61 -15.55 4.97 9.56
N GLU A 62 -16.87 4.90 9.43
CA GLU A 62 -17.55 4.72 8.16
C GLU A 62 -18.27 6.02 7.77
N LEU A 63 -18.43 6.26 6.46
CA LEU A 63 -19.18 7.39 5.93
C LEU A 63 -20.20 6.87 4.91
N GLY A 64 -21.49 7.10 5.13
CA GLY A 64 -22.51 6.62 4.22
C GLY A 64 -23.69 7.57 4.14
N PHE A 65 -24.35 7.54 2.98
CA PHE A 65 -25.44 8.42 2.60
C PHE A 65 -26.72 7.61 2.32
N GLY A 66 -26.91 6.48 3.02
CA GLY A 66 -28.04 5.58 2.77
C GLY A 66 -29.42 6.19 3.04
N ALA A 67 -29.49 7.26 3.83
CA ALA A 67 -30.71 8.01 4.11
C ALA A 67 -31.03 9.09 3.06
N LEU A 68 -30.12 9.34 2.11
CA LEU A 68 -30.32 10.33 1.04
C LEU A 68 -31.23 9.75 -0.04
N ALA A 69 -32.42 10.34 -0.19
CA ALA A 69 -33.28 10.08 -1.34
C ALA A 69 -32.63 10.61 -2.62
N ASP A 70 -32.97 10.00 -3.77
CA ASP A 70 -32.38 10.40 -5.04
C ASP A 70 -32.85 11.81 -5.45
N PRO A 71 -31.97 12.82 -5.49
CA PRO A 71 -32.40 14.18 -5.72
C PRO A 71 -32.65 14.52 -7.20
N GLN A 72 -32.29 13.64 -8.13
CA GLN A 72 -32.30 13.93 -9.57
C GLN A 72 -33.71 14.33 -10.07
N GLY A 73 -34.73 13.55 -9.73
CA GLY A 73 -36.08 13.76 -10.26
C GLY A 73 -36.68 15.11 -9.88
N TRP A 74 -36.65 15.46 -8.59
CA TRP A 74 -37.23 16.73 -8.14
C TRP A 74 -36.35 17.94 -8.49
N LEU A 75 -35.02 17.79 -8.56
CA LEU A 75 -34.10 18.86 -9.00
C LEU A 75 -34.31 19.26 -10.46
N GLU A 76 -34.61 18.28 -11.34
CA GLU A 76 -34.97 18.53 -12.73
C GLU A 76 -36.34 19.22 -12.83
N ARG A 77 -37.34 18.77 -12.03
CA ARG A 77 -38.69 19.36 -12.02
C ARG A 77 -38.72 20.83 -11.64
N ILE A 78 -37.95 21.25 -10.63
CA ILE A 78 -37.97 22.64 -10.16
C ILE A 78 -37.32 23.63 -11.14
N GLU A 79 -36.72 23.17 -12.25
CA GLU A 79 -36.17 24.05 -13.28
C GLU A 79 -37.26 24.83 -14.03
N GLY A 80 -38.43 24.22 -14.23
CA GLY A 80 -39.51 24.81 -15.04
C GLY A 80 -40.26 25.94 -14.33
N PRO A 81 -40.66 27.02 -15.04
CA PRO A 81 -41.55 28.02 -14.49
C PRO A 81 -42.91 27.39 -14.14
N GLY A 82 -43.42 27.69 -12.95
CA GLY A 82 -44.71 27.16 -12.47
C GLY A 82 -44.66 25.72 -11.94
N ALA A 83 -43.47 25.11 -11.81
CA ALA A 83 -43.32 23.82 -11.16
C ALA A 83 -43.75 23.89 -9.69
N VAL A 84 -44.47 22.85 -9.23
CA VAL A 84 -44.83 22.66 -7.82
C VAL A 84 -44.44 21.25 -7.43
N LEU A 85 -43.71 21.13 -6.33
CA LEU A 85 -43.34 19.84 -5.75
C LEU A 85 -44.47 19.27 -4.89
N GLU A 86 -44.54 17.95 -4.87
CA GLU A 86 -45.43 17.22 -3.98
C GLU A 86 -44.80 17.07 -2.56
N PRO A 87 -45.61 16.80 -1.52
CA PRO A 87 -45.09 16.67 -0.16
C PRO A 87 -43.97 15.62 0.00
N GLY A 88 -44.04 14.51 -0.73
CA GLY A 88 -42.99 13.49 -0.74
C GLY A 88 -41.66 14.02 -1.28
N GLU A 89 -41.70 14.82 -2.34
CA GLU A 89 -40.49 15.42 -2.94
C GLU A 89 -39.85 16.46 -2.01
N PHE A 90 -40.64 17.13 -1.18
CA PHE A 90 -40.09 17.99 -0.13
C PHE A 90 -39.37 17.21 0.96
N LEU A 91 -39.82 15.99 1.30
CA LEU A 91 -39.09 15.10 2.20
C LEU A 91 -37.78 14.62 1.57
N ASP A 92 -37.81 14.30 0.28
CA ASP A 92 -36.60 13.96 -0.48
C ASP A 92 -35.61 15.13 -0.50
N ALA A 93 -36.10 16.35 -0.76
CA ALA A 93 -35.29 17.57 -0.69
C ALA A 93 -34.72 17.78 0.72
N ALA A 94 -35.52 17.61 1.77
CA ALA A 94 -35.06 17.70 3.16
C ALA A 94 -33.92 16.72 3.45
N SER A 95 -33.95 15.50 2.90
CA SER A 95 -32.87 14.52 3.06
C SER A 95 -31.53 15.02 2.48
N LEU A 96 -31.55 15.73 1.34
CA LEU A 96 -30.37 16.35 0.74
C LEU A 96 -29.83 17.49 1.61
N LEU A 97 -30.71 18.35 2.12
CA LEU A 97 -30.34 19.46 2.98
C LEU A 97 -29.71 18.98 4.30
N GLU A 98 -30.32 17.97 4.93
CA GLU A 98 -29.83 17.33 6.16
C GLU A 98 -28.47 16.69 5.93
N THR A 99 -28.34 15.91 4.84
CA THR A 99 -27.08 15.25 4.47
C THR A 99 -25.97 16.27 4.25
N SER A 100 -26.27 17.39 3.59
CA SER A 100 -25.30 18.47 3.34
C SER A 100 -24.82 19.10 4.64
N GLY A 101 -25.73 19.42 5.56
CA GLY A 101 -25.40 19.98 6.87
C GLY A 101 -24.61 19.00 7.75
N TRP A 102 -25.03 17.72 7.76
CA TRP A 102 -24.33 16.65 8.48
C TRP A 102 -22.91 16.48 7.97
N LEU A 103 -22.72 16.37 6.64
CA LEU A 103 -21.40 16.16 6.03
C LEU A 103 -20.44 17.31 6.36
N ARG A 104 -20.93 18.55 6.31
CA ARG A 104 -20.17 19.75 6.70
C ARG A 104 -19.72 19.71 8.16
N GLN A 105 -20.57 19.21 9.06
CA GLN A 105 -20.22 19.09 10.48
C GLN A 105 -19.25 17.93 10.74
N GLN A 106 -19.37 16.80 10.04
CA GLN A 106 -18.50 15.62 10.22
C GLN A 106 -17.02 15.94 10.03
N PHE A 107 -16.67 16.71 9.01
CA PHE A 107 -15.27 17.03 8.71
C PHE A 107 -14.75 18.31 9.38
N ARG A 108 -15.56 18.98 10.20
CA ARG A 108 -15.19 20.25 10.82
C ARG A 108 -14.12 20.10 11.90
N GLU A 109 -14.26 19.08 12.74
CA GLU A 109 -13.35 18.84 13.88
C GLU A 109 -12.04 18.18 13.44
N ASP A 110 -12.09 17.33 12.41
CA ASP A 110 -10.92 16.65 11.86
C ASP A 110 -10.32 17.35 10.62
N ALA A 111 -10.65 18.62 10.39
CA ALA A 111 -10.19 19.37 9.21
C ALA A 111 -8.65 19.44 9.11
N ALA A 112 -7.94 19.45 10.25
CA ALA A 112 -6.49 19.40 10.28
C ALA A 112 -5.92 18.04 9.83
N LYS A 113 -6.69 16.95 9.99
CA LYS A 113 -6.28 15.59 9.66
C LYS A 113 -6.71 15.18 8.25
N PHE A 114 -7.87 15.67 7.78
CA PHE A 114 -8.42 15.37 6.46
C PHE A 114 -8.75 16.67 5.71
N PRO A 115 -7.72 17.48 5.34
CA PRO A 115 -7.93 18.80 4.77
C PRO A 115 -8.65 18.78 3.41
N LEU A 116 -8.42 17.78 2.56
CA LEU A 116 -9.06 17.71 1.24
C LEU A 116 -10.54 17.34 1.36
N LEU A 117 -10.87 16.34 2.20
CA LEU A 117 -12.27 16.01 2.49
C LEU A 117 -13.00 17.16 3.19
N ALA A 118 -12.34 17.81 4.14
CA ALA A 118 -12.90 18.98 4.81
C ALA A 118 -13.13 20.15 3.86
N ALA A 119 -12.24 20.38 2.88
CA ALA A 119 -12.44 21.40 1.86
C ALA A 119 -13.68 21.10 0.99
N ARG A 120 -13.89 19.84 0.58
CA ARG A 120 -15.12 19.41 -0.14
C ARG A 120 -16.38 19.55 0.71
N ALA A 121 -16.31 19.21 2.00
CA ALA A 121 -17.44 19.38 2.90
C ALA A 121 -17.73 20.87 3.18
N ALA A 122 -16.70 21.73 3.21
CA ALA A 122 -16.83 23.16 3.46
C ALA A 122 -17.39 23.94 2.27
N SER A 123 -17.29 23.43 1.04
CA SER A 123 -17.91 24.05 -0.15
C SER A 123 -19.43 23.87 -0.19
N LEU A 124 -20.00 23.01 0.66
CA LEU A 124 -21.45 22.86 0.79
C LEU A 124 -22.09 24.12 1.38
N ALA A 125 -23.10 24.63 0.68
CA ALA A 125 -23.86 25.77 1.12
C ALA A 125 -24.64 25.48 2.42
N ASP A 126 -25.04 26.55 3.12
CA ASP A 126 -25.88 26.45 4.31
C ASP A 126 -27.35 26.46 3.92
N PHE A 127 -28.07 25.37 4.22
CA PHE A 127 -29.47 25.20 3.89
C PHE A 127 -30.40 25.20 5.11
N ARG A 128 -29.92 25.64 6.28
CA ARG A 128 -30.72 25.61 7.53
C ARG A 128 -32.07 26.30 7.40
N ASP A 129 -32.14 27.44 6.71
CA ASP A 129 -33.38 28.19 6.53
C ASP A 129 -34.40 27.44 5.66
N ALA A 130 -33.94 26.88 4.53
CA ALA A 130 -34.79 26.10 3.62
C ALA A 130 -35.25 24.80 4.30
N HIS A 131 -34.34 24.13 5.02
CA HIS A 131 -34.63 22.91 5.77
C HIS A 131 -35.66 23.14 6.88
N ALA A 132 -35.48 24.17 7.69
CA ALA A 132 -36.43 24.55 8.74
C ALA A 132 -37.80 24.91 8.16
N ALA A 133 -37.84 25.61 7.02
CA ALA A 133 -39.10 25.93 6.34
C ALA A 133 -39.84 24.66 5.88
N ILE A 134 -39.14 23.68 5.30
CA ILE A 134 -39.74 22.41 4.90
C ILE A 134 -40.23 21.64 6.12
N ARG A 135 -39.40 21.46 7.15
CA ARG A 135 -39.76 20.68 8.36
C ARG A 135 -40.90 21.31 9.17
N ARG A 136 -41.08 22.63 9.10
CA ARG A 136 -42.24 23.31 9.70
C ARG A 136 -43.54 23.01 8.96
N CYS A 137 -43.47 22.91 7.63
CA CYS A 137 -44.65 22.79 6.78
C CYS A 137 -45.03 21.34 6.44
N VAL A 138 -44.05 20.45 6.29
CA VAL A 138 -44.24 19.05 5.89
C VAL A 138 -43.78 18.12 7.02
N LEU A 139 -44.72 17.32 7.52
CA LEU A 139 -44.49 16.35 8.58
C LEU A 139 -43.76 15.10 8.06
N PRO A 140 -43.12 14.29 8.92
CA PRO A 140 -42.39 13.10 8.49
C PRO A 140 -43.22 12.04 7.75
N ASN A 141 -44.55 12.04 7.93
CA ASN A 141 -45.49 11.16 7.23
C ASN A 141 -45.93 11.69 5.84
N GLY A 142 -45.45 12.87 5.43
CA GLY A 142 -45.82 13.52 4.18
C GLY A 142 -47.07 14.39 4.25
N GLU A 143 -47.71 14.52 5.42
CA GLU A 143 -48.85 15.42 5.61
C GLU A 143 -48.38 16.87 5.82
N ILE A 144 -49.22 17.82 5.41
CA ILE A 144 -48.97 19.23 5.67
C ILE A 144 -49.36 19.56 7.10
N SER A 145 -48.45 20.19 7.83
CA SER A 145 -48.64 20.61 9.22
C SER A 145 -49.76 21.64 9.35
N ASP A 146 -50.57 21.53 10.41
CA ASP A 146 -51.54 22.57 10.80
C ASP A 146 -50.86 23.92 11.07
N GLU A 147 -49.56 23.92 11.34
CA GLU A 147 -48.77 25.12 11.61
C GLU A 147 -48.11 25.71 10.36
N ALA A 148 -48.31 25.09 9.19
CA ALA A 148 -47.72 25.54 7.93
C ALA A 148 -48.17 26.98 7.58
N SER A 149 -49.42 27.33 7.88
CA SER A 149 -49.91 28.71 7.82
C SER A 149 -51.04 28.98 8.82
N ALA A 150 -51.19 30.24 9.23
CA ALA A 150 -52.29 30.65 10.10
C ALA A 150 -53.67 30.52 9.40
N ALA A 151 -53.70 30.64 8.07
CA ALA A 151 -54.92 30.47 7.28
C ALA A 151 -55.35 28.99 7.25
N LEU A 152 -54.40 28.08 6.98
CA LEU A 152 -54.66 26.64 6.96
C LEU A 152 -55.17 26.15 8.31
N ARG A 153 -54.56 26.61 9.40
CA ARG A 153 -55.02 26.30 10.77
C ARG A 153 -56.47 26.72 11.00
N ARG A 154 -56.85 27.91 10.55
CA ARG A 154 -58.22 28.43 10.68
C ARG A 154 -59.19 27.60 9.83
N ILE A 155 -58.85 27.30 8.58
CA ILE A 155 -59.67 26.49 7.68
C ILE A 155 -59.91 25.10 8.28
N ARG A 156 -58.85 24.41 8.73
CA ARG A 156 -58.97 23.08 9.38
C ARG A 156 -59.81 23.11 10.65
N ALA A 157 -59.66 24.14 11.49
CA ALA A 157 -60.52 24.32 12.65
C ALA A 157 -62.00 24.50 12.25
N SER A 158 -62.27 25.30 11.20
CA SER A 158 -63.62 25.46 10.65
C SER A 158 -64.17 24.16 10.04
N ILE A 159 -63.35 23.36 9.35
CA ILE A 159 -63.73 22.03 8.84
C ILE A 159 -64.18 21.13 9.98
N THR A 160 -63.37 21.01 11.04
CA THR A 160 -63.70 20.20 12.22
C THR A 160 -64.99 20.67 12.88
N GLN A 161 -65.13 21.99 13.10
CA GLN A 161 -66.31 22.57 13.72
C GLN A 161 -67.59 22.34 12.88
N THR A 162 -67.53 22.57 11.57
CA THR A 162 -68.66 22.36 10.65
C THR A 162 -69.03 20.88 10.59
N ARG A 163 -68.05 19.98 10.55
CA ARG A 163 -68.25 18.53 10.57
C ARG A 163 -68.94 18.07 11.86
N GLU A 164 -68.50 18.55 13.02
CA GLU A 164 -69.13 18.25 14.30
C GLU A 164 -70.57 18.76 14.37
N SER A 165 -70.81 19.97 13.86
CA SER A 165 -72.15 20.58 13.76
C SER A 165 -73.09 19.72 12.91
N ILE A 166 -72.67 19.33 11.70
CA ILE A 166 -73.46 18.48 10.79
C ILE A 166 -73.76 17.14 11.45
N GLN A 167 -72.76 16.48 12.02
CA GLN A 167 -72.96 15.19 12.70
C GLN A 167 -73.92 15.30 13.89
N LYS A 168 -73.85 16.40 14.65
CA LYS A 168 -74.77 16.66 15.76
C LYS A 168 -76.21 16.83 15.26
N THR A 169 -76.42 17.63 14.23
CA THR A 169 -77.75 17.84 13.61
C THR A 169 -78.30 16.53 13.04
N LEU A 170 -77.51 15.78 12.27
CA LEU A 170 -77.93 14.49 11.71
C LEU A 170 -78.26 13.47 12.80
N LYS A 171 -77.48 13.39 13.89
CA LYS A 171 -77.80 12.53 15.04
C LYS A 171 -79.08 12.95 15.75
N GLN A 172 -79.38 14.26 15.83
CA GLN A 172 -80.64 14.74 16.39
C GLN A 172 -81.83 14.33 15.52
N ILE A 173 -81.71 14.45 14.19
CA ILE A 173 -82.73 14.00 13.23
C ILE A 173 -82.96 12.49 13.32
N LEU A 174 -81.88 11.70 13.38
CA LEU A 174 -81.97 10.23 13.54
C LEU A 174 -82.68 9.84 14.85
N ARG A 175 -82.35 10.50 15.97
CA ARG A 175 -83.00 10.29 17.27
C ARG A 175 -84.47 10.70 17.28
N ALA A 176 -84.82 11.83 16.65
CA ALA A 176 -86.20 12.30 16.58
C ALA A 176 -87.11 11.36 15.77
N ARG A 177 -86.54 10.59 14.83
CA ARG A 177 -87.26 9.64 13.98
C ARG A 177 -87.49 8.27 14.62
N ASN A 178 -86.86 7.95 15.75
CA ASN A 178 -86.81 6.56 16.27
C ASN A 178 -86.33 5.57 15.19
N ALA A 179 -85.19 5.86 14.55
CA ALA A 179 -84.65 5.04 13.47
C ALA A 179 -84.54 3.55 13.87
N GLU A 180 -85.06 2.65 13.03
CA GLU A 180 -84.96 1.19 13.25
C GLU A 180 -83.50 0.74 13.26
N ALA A 181 -83.21 -0.35 13.98
CA ALA A 181 -81.87 -0.95 14.03
C ALA A 181 -81.39 -1.29 12.61
N GLY A 182 -80.35 -0.59 12.14
CA GLY A 182 -79.81 -0.69 10.78
C GLY A 182 -79.83 0.62 9.97
N GLU A 183 -80.59 1.64 10.40
CA GLU A 183 -80.62 2.99 9.77
C GLU A 183 -80.02 4.10 10.66
N ASP A 184 -79.61 3.78 11.89
CA ASP A 184 -79.15 4.76 12.89
C ASP A 184 -77.64 5.05 12.78
N TYR A 185 -77.18 5.45 11.59
CA TYR A 185 -75.80 5.91 11.40
C TYR A 185 -75.70 7.04 10.38
N VAL A 186 -74.73 7.91 10.61
CA VAL A 186 -74.33 8.96 9.66
C VAL A 186 -73.27 8.39 8.73
N THR A 187 -73.39 8.63 7.43
CA THR A 187 -72.41 8.19 6.44
C THR A 187 -72.06 9.31 5.46
N LEU A 188 -70.99 9.12 4.69
CA LEU A 188 -70.53 10.06 3.68
C LEU A 188 -70.88 9.52 2.29
N ARG A 189 -71.53 10.32 1.44
CA ARG A 189 -71.78 10.03 0.02
C ARG A 189 -71.48 11.26 -0.82
N ASN A 190 -70.66 11.08 -1.86
CA ASN A 190 -70.20 12.17 -2.73
C ASN A 190 -69.71 13.38 -1.91
N ASP A 191 -68.86 13.11 -0.92
CA ASP A 191 -68.29 14.09 0.01
C ASP A 191 -69.28 14.88 0.88
N ARG A 192 -70.52 14.39 0.99
CA ARG A 192 -71.57 14.98 1.84
C ARG A 192 -71.98 14.03 2.94
N PHE A 193 -72.23 14.58 4.13
CA PHE A 193 -72.81 13.80 5.23
C PHE A 193 -74.31 13.61 4.98
N VAL A 194 -74.72 12.34 5.02
CA VAL A 194 -76.08 11.89 4.70
C VAL A 194 -76.52 10.83 5.69
N ILE A 195 -77.83 10.62 5.75
CA ILE A 195 -78.45 9.54 6.52
C ILE A 195 -79.12 8.53 5.59
N PRO A 196 -79.06 7.22 5.89
CA PRO A 196 -79.76 6.20 5.14
C PRO A 196 -81.26 6.23 5.46
N VAL A 197 -82.10 6.18 4.43
CA VAL A 197 -83.57 6.12 4.55
C VAL A 197 -84.09 5.07 3.58
N ARG A 198 -84.89 4.10 4.04
CA ARG A 198 -85.59 3.16 3.15
C ARG A 198 -86.34 3.88 2.04
N ALA A 199 -86.27 3.34 0.81
CA ALA A 199 -86.89 3.95 -0.37
C ALA A 199 -88.40 4.23 -0.20
N GLU A 200 -89.11 3.35 0.53
CA GLU A 200 -90.52 3.48 0.89
C GLU A 200 -90.81 4.70 1.77
N HIS A 201 -89.86 5.08 2.62
CA HIS A 201 -89.96 6.19 3.56
C HIS A 201 -89.26 7.45 3.06
N ARG A 202 -88.92 7.55 1.77
CA ARG A 202 -88.22 8.70 1.19
C ARG A 202 -88.93 10.05 1.44
N ARG A 203 -90.25 10.06 1.59
CA ARG A 203 -91.02 11.29 1.87
C ARG A 203 -91.01 11.69 3.35
N SER A 204 -90.52 10.84 4.25
CA SER A 204 -90.53 11.10 5.70
C SER A 204 -89.47 12.10 6.15
N VAL A 205 -88.41 12.27 5.35
CA VAL A 205 -87.35 13.24 5.61
C VAL A 205 -87.31 14.21 4.43
N PRO A 206 -87.55 15.51 4.63
CA PRO A 206 -87.40 16.49 3.57
C PRO A 206 -85.90 16.74 3.32
N GLY A 207 -85.43 16.37 2.12
CA GLY A 207 -84.02 16.44 1.78
C GLY A 207 -83.69 16.06 0.34
N ILE A 208 -82.42 16.17 0.01
CA ILE A 208 -81.84 15.88 -1.31
C ILE A 208 -81.24 14.48 -1.29
N VAL A 209 -81.45 13.71 -2.37
CA VAL A 209 -80.91 12.36 -2.50
C VAL A 209 -79.58 12.37 -3.23
N HIS A 210 -78.54 11.82 -2.61
CA HIS A 210 -77.18 11.77 -3.14
C HIS A 210 -76.75 10.39 -3.66
N GLY A 211 -77.56 9.36 -3.41
CA GLY A 211 -77.32 8.03 -3.94
C GLY A 211 -78.30 6.99 -3.41
N ALA A 212 -78.23 5.78 -3.94
CA ALA A 212 -78.99 4.62 -3.49
C ALA A 212 -78.07 3.42 -3.24
N SER A 213 -78.53 2.46 -2.43
CA SER A 213 -77.84 1.18 -2.23
C SER A 213 -77.85 0.35 -3.52
N ALA A 214 -76.94 -0.63 -3.62
CA ALA A 214 -76.88 -1.54 -4.78
C ALA A 214 -78.20 -2.30 -5.02
N THR A 215 -78.97 -2.56 -3.96
CA THR A 215 -80.30 -3.19 -4.02
C THR A 215 -81.44 -2.19 -4.27
N GLY A 216 -81.16 -0.89 -4.28
CA GLY A 216 -82.16 0.19 -4.41
C GLY A 216 -83.06 0.39 -3.18
N GLN A 217 -82.96 -0.46 -2.16
CA GLN A 217 -83.85 -0.45 -0.99
C GLN A 217 -83.55 0.68 0.00
N THR A 218 -82.33 1.21 0.02
CA THR A 218 -81.93 2.31 0.91
C THR A 218 -81.45 3.48 0.07
N VAL A 219 -81.94 4.67 0.37
CA VAL A 219 -81.59 5.92 -0.27
C VAL A 219 -80.80 6.76 0.72
N PHE A 220 -79.67 7.32 0.28
CA PHE A 220 -78.85 8.20 1.11
C PHE A 220 -79.29 9.64 0.92
N MET A 221 -79.79 10.25 1.99
CA MET A 221 -80.45 11.54 1.98
C MET A 221 -79.71 12.58 2.81
N GLU A 222 -79.55 13.78 2.26
CA GLU A 222 -79.12 15.01 2.93
C GLU A 222 -80.36 15.81 3.34
N PRO A 223 -80.69 15.92 4.63
CA PRO A 223 -81.77 16.78 5.11
C PRO A 223 -81.52 18.26 4.79
N PHE A 224 -82.57 19.03 4.47
CA PHE A 224 -82.44 20.46 4.12
C PHE A 224 -81.74 21.29 5.21
N GLU A 225 -81.92 20.94 6.48
CA GLU A 225 -81.27 21.58 7.65
C GLU A 225 -79.74 21.50 7.61
N THR A 226 -79.18 20.53 6.87
CA THR A 226 -77.73 20.30 6.77
C THR A 226 -77.13 20.71 5.43
N VAL A 227 -77.96 21.12 4.45
CA VAL A 227 -77.50 21.46 3.10
C VAL A 227 -76.51 22.62 3.10
N GLU A 228 -76.79 23.69 3.85
CA GLU A 228 -75.91 24.87 3.92
C GLU A 228 -74.56 24.51 4.57
N ALA A 229 -74.58 23.76 5.68
CA ALA A 229 -73.37 23.34 6.37
C ALA A 229 -72.54 22.35 5.53
N ASN A 230 -73.17 21.42 4.80
CA ASN A 230 -72.48 20.53 3.86
C ASN A 230 -71.88 21.31 2.68
N ASN A 231 -72.60 22.30 2.11
CA ASN A 231 -72.04 23.18 1.07
C ASN A 231 -70.81 23.94 1.60
N GLN A 232 -70.90 24.48 2.81
CA GLN A 232 -69.78 25.15 3.47
C GLN A 232 -68.60 24.19 3.71
N LEU A 233 -68.86 22.93 4.08
CA LEU A 233 -67.81 21.93 4.26
C LEU A 233 -67.06 21.64 2.95
N VAL A 234 -67.77 21.53 1.83
CA VAL A 234 -67.16 21.37 0.49
C VAL A 234 -66.32 22.59 0.13
N GLN A 235 -66.85 23.80 0.34
CA GLN A 235 -66.10 25.04 0.09
C GLN A 235 -64.83 25.13 0.96
N LEU A 236 -64.91 24.79 2.24
CA LEU A 236 -63.75 24.77 3.14
C LEU A 236 -62.70 23.73 2.71
N ALA A 237 -63.12 22.59 2.15
CA ALA A 237 -62.20 21.59 1.61
C ALA A 237 -61.49 22.10 0.34
N GLU A 238 -62.20 22.84 -0.53
CA GLU A 238 -61.59 23.52 -1.68
C GLU A 238 -60.61 24.61 -1.24
N ASP A 239 -60.98 25.42 -0.24
CA ASP A 239 -60.11 26.43 0.36
C ASP A 239 -58.87 25.82 1.01
N GLU A 240 -59.02 24.66 1.69
CA GLU A 240 -57.90 23.90 2.25
C GLU A 240 -56.94 23.46 1.14
N ALA A 241 -57.45 22.85 0.07
CA ALA A 241 -56.65 22.41 -1.06
C ALA A 241 -55.90 23.57 -1.74
N ALA A 242 -56.58 24.72 -1.90
CA ALA A 242 -55.99 25.93 -2.47
C ALA A 242 -54.87 26.50 -1.57
N GLU A 243 -55.08 26.53 -0.25
CA GLU A 243 -54.08 27.01 0.71
C GLU A 243 -52.88 26.06 0.79
N ILE A 244 -53.10 24.74 0.74
CA ILE A 244 -52.02 23.75 0.65
C ILE A 244 -51.21 23.97 -0.63
N ALA A 245 -51.86 24.11 -1.79
CA ALA A 245 -51.19 24.38 -3.07
C ALA A 245 -50.37 25.69 -3.02
N ARG A 246 -50.90 26.73 -2.36
CA ARG A 246 -50.18 28.00 -2.14
C ARG A 246 -48.91 27.79 -1.32
N ILE A 247 -48.99 27.04 -0.22
CA ILE A 247 -47.84 26.72 0.65
C ILE A 247 -46.79 25.92 -0.10
N LEU A 248 -47.19 24.88 -0.84
CA LEU A 248 -46.27 24.05 -1.62
C LEU A 248 -45.55 24.86 -2.71
N ARG A 249 -46.26 25.76 -3.37
CA ARG A 249 -45.66 26.69 -4.35
C ARG A 249 -44.64 27.61 -3.69
N GLU A 250 -44.96 28.22 -2.55
CA GLU A 250 -44.03 29.09 -1.81
C GLU A 250 -42.76 28.34 -1.37
N LEU A 251 -42.89 27.10 -0.92
CA LEU A 251 -41.75 26.25 -0.59
C LEU A 251 -40.94 25.87 -1.84
N THR A 252 -41.59 25.60 -2.96
CA THR A 252 -40.93 25.28 -4.23
C THR A 252 -40.12 26.48 -4.71
N GLU A 253 -40.69 27.69 -4.67
CA GLU A 253 -40.02 28.94 -5.02
C GLU A 253 -38.76 29.17 -4.15
N LYS A 254 -38.83 28.85 -2.85
CA LYS A 254 -37.65 28.91 -1.95
C LYS A 254 -36.54 27.96 -2.39
N LEU A 255 -36.86 26.73 -2.80
CA LEU A 255 -35.86 25.78 -3.33
C LEU A 255 -35.30 26.22 -4.69
N GLN A 256 -36.14 26.80 -5.55
CA GLN A 256 -35.71 27.36 -6.84
C GLN A 256 -34.67 28.47 -6.67
N MET A 257 -34.85 29.36 -5.69
CA MET A 257 -33.88 30.42 -5.39
C MET A 257 -32.48 29.90 -5.04
N VAL A 258 -32.39 28.68 -4.50
CA VAL A 258 -31.12 28.04 -4.11
C VAL A 258 -30.76 26.83 -4.99
N ARG A 259 -31.37 26.69 -6.18
CA ARG A 259 -31.17 25.54 -7.08
C ARG A 259 -29.70 25.29 -7.43
N GLY A 260 -28.95 26.33 -7.79
CA GLY A 260 -27.53 26.20 -8.12
C GLY A 260 -26.72 25.56 -6.98
N PRO A 261 -26.79 26.11 -5.75
CA PRO A 261 -26.25 25.47 -4.56
C PRO A 261 -26.73 24.03 -4.31
N LEU A 262 -28.01 23.70 -4.56
CA LEU A 262 -28.53 22.34 -4.39
C LEU A 262 -27.90 21.34 -5.37
N LEU A 263 -27.73 21.75 -6.64
CA LEU A 263 -27.04 20.93 -7.65
C LEU A 263 -25.60 20.68 -7.24
N ALA A 264 -24.87 21.73 -6.84
CA ALA A 264 -23.50 21.61 -6.36
C ALA A 264 -23.39 20.71 -5.12
N ALA A 265 -24.38 20.75 -4.22
CA ALA A 265 -24.43 19.87 -3.05
C ALA A 265 -24.63 18.40 -3.45
N ALA A 266 -25.56 18.12 -4.37
CA ALA A 266 -25.79 16.77 -4.89
C ALA A 266 -24.54 16.22 -5.60
N GLU A 267 -23.86 17.04 -6.41
CA GLU A 267 -22.59 16.69 -7.07
C GLU A 267 -21.46 16.43 -6.07
N THR A 268 -21.32 17.29 -5.05
CA THR A 268 -20.31 17.13 -4.01
C THR A 268 -20.53 15.84 -3.22
N ILE A 269 -21.78 15.54 -2.83
CA ILE A 269 -22.10 14.28 -2.15
C ILE A 269 -21.84 13.07 -3.06
N ALA A 270 -22.15 13.18 -4.35
CA ALA A 270 -21.86 12.14 -5.33
C ALA A 270 -20.34 11.88 -5.47
N GLU A 271 -19.53 12.95 -5.54
CA GLU A 271 -18.06 12.87 -5.55
C GLU A 271 -17.55 12.17 -4.29
N VAL A 272 -17.99 12.62 -3.11
CA VAL A 272 -17.58 12.06 -1.82
C VAL A 272 -17.96 10.59 -1.70
N ASP A 273 -19.20 10.19 -2.03
CA ASP A 273 -19.60 8.77 -2.00
C ASP A 273 -18.77 7.92 -2.99
N SER A 274 -18.50 8.44 -4.19
CA SER A 274 -17.63 7.79 -5.19
C SER A 274 -16.19 7.63 -4.71
N VAL A 275 -15.63 8.63 -4.03
CA VAL A 275 -14.31 8.57 -3.39
C VAL A 275 -14.29 7.50 -2.30
N PHE A 276 -15.30 7.48 -1.43
CA PHE A 276 -15.40 6.48 -0.36
C PHE A 276 -15.62 5.06 -0.91
N ALA A 277 -16.38 4.90 -2.00
CA ALA A 277 -16.52 3.62 -2.69
C ALA A 277 -15.17 3.10 -3.22
N ARG A 278 -14.37 3.98 -3.84
CA ARG A 278 -13.00 3.68 -4.30
C ARG A 278 -12.05 3.38 -3.14
N ALA A 279 -12.17 4.09 -2.02
CA ALA A 279 -11.39 3.83 -0.82
C ALA A 279 -11.74 2.48 -0.17
N ARG A 280 -13.03 2.12 -0.13
CA ARG A 280 -13.49 0.78 0.30
C ARG A 280 -12.96 -0.32 -0.61
N PHE A 281 -13.03 -0.10 -1.92
CA PHE A 281 -12.45 -1.02 -2.90
C PHE A 281 -10.95 -1.21 -2.64
N ALA A 282 -10.21 -0.12 -2.40
CA ALA A 282 -8.79 -0.21 -2.09
C ALA A 282 -8.49 -0.96 -0.79
N ARG A 283 -9.33 -0.82 0.24
CA ARG A 283 -9.21 -1.57 1.49
C ARG A 283 -9.47 -3.06 1.30
N GLU A 284 -10.47 -3.43 0.50
CA GLU A 284 -10.94 -4.81 0.36
C GLU A 284 -10.11 -5.64 -0.65
N PHE A 285 -9.66 -5.01 -1.74
CA PHE A 285 -8.82 -5.64 -2.74
C PHE A 285 -7.32 -5.45 -2.47
N ASP A 286 -6.95 -4.82 -1.35
CA ASP A 286 -5.57 -4.41 -1.06
C ASP A 286 -4.94 -3.70 -2.27
N ALA A 287 -5.63 -2.66 -2.74
CA ALA A 287 -5.28 -1.93 -3.94
C ALA A 287 -4.34 -0.77 -3.62
N ALA A 288 -3.35 -0.57 -4.49
CA ALA A 288 -2.42 0.54 -4.45
C ALA A 288 -3.01 1.80 -5.08
N MET A 289 -2.65 2.96 -4.52
CA MET A 289 -2.77 4.22 -5.24
C MET A 289 -1.64 4.26 -6.26
N PRO A 290 -1.91 4.39 -7.57
CA PRO A 290 -0.87 4.37 -8.58
C PRO A 290 0.02 5.62 -8.49
N GLU A 291 1.29 5.45 -8.82
CA GLU A 291 2.26 6.51 -9.09
C GLU A 291 2.34 6.72 -10.61
N PHE A 292 2.36 7.97 -11.07
CA PHE A 292 2.45 8.25 -12.51
C PHE A 292 3.89 8.51 -12.94
N SER A 293 4.44 7.66 -13.80
CA SER A 293 5.83 7.76 -14.27
C SER A 293 6.05 8.96 -15.21
N GLU A 294 7.19 9.64 -15.05
CA GLU A 294 7.69 10.68 -15.99
C GLU A 294 8.53 10.10 -17.13
N THR A 295 9.11 8.92 -16.92
CA THR A 295 10.06 8.26 -17.83
C THR A 295 9.38 7.21 -18.71
N ASN A 296 8.05 7.21 -18.77
CA ASN A 296 7.22 6.20 -19.41
C ASN A 296 7.48 4.76 -18.89
N GLU A 297 7.70 4.60 -17.59
CA GLU A 297 7.85 3.31 -16.92
C GLU A 297 6.48 2.74 -16.52
N LEU A 298 6.24 1.48 -16.89
CA LEU A 298 5.14 0.64 -16.44
C LEU A 298 5.69 -0.45 -15.51
N ARG A 299 5.36 -0.36 -14.23
CA ARG A 299 5.75 -1.35 -13.21
C ARG A 299 4.54 -1.72 -12.37
N LEU A 300 4.19 -2.99 -12.41
CA LEU A 300 3.10 -3.56 -11.63
C LEU A 300 3.70 -4.63 -10.73
N GLU A 301 3.56 -4.46 -9.41
CA GLU A 301 4.05 -5.42 -8.41
C GLU A 301 2.88 -6.09 -7.71
N GLY A 302 2.82 -7.41 -7.81
CA GLY A 302 1.78 -8.19 -7.19
C GLY A 302 0.37 -7.87 -7.72
N ALA A 303 0.23 -7.46 -8.98
CA ALA A 303 -1.02 -7.06 -9.61
C ALA A 303 -1.98 -8.25 -9.81
N ARG A 304 -3.27 -7.97 -9.67
CA ARG A 304 -4.35 -8.95 -9.72
C ARG A 304 -5.47 -8.41 -10.59
N HIS A 305 -6.15 -9.29 -11.32
CA HIS A 305 -7.34 -8.91 -12.06
C HIS A 305 -8.54 -8.83 -11.11
N PRO A 306 -9.12 -7.65 -10.81
CA PRO A 306 -10.09 -7.49 -9.72
C PRO A 306 -11.37 -8.30 -9.92
N VAL A 307 -11.88 -8.38 -11.15
CA VAL A 307 -13.08 -9.18 -11.48
C VAL A 307 -12.83 -10.69 -11.31
N LEU A 308 -11.64 -11.17 -11.68
CA LEU A 308 -11.28 -12.57 -11.52
C LEU A 308 -11.02 -12.89 -10.05
N GLU A 309 -10.38 -11.98 -9.32
CA GLU A 309 -10.16 -12.09 -7.88
C GLU A 309 -11.48 -12.19 -7.12
N ASP A 310 -12.46 -11.33 -7.42
CA ASP A 310 -13.80 -11.38 -6.83
C ASP A 310 -14.51 -12.72 -7.11
N LYS A 311 -14.45 -13.20 -8.37
CA LYS A 311 -14.99 -14.52 -8.74
C LYS A 311 -14.32 -15.66 -7.97
N LEU A 312 -12.98 -15.68 -7.94
CA LEU A 312 -12.21 -16.74 -7.27
C LEU A 312 -12.42 -16.72 -5.75
N ARG A 313 -12.50 -15.53 -5.12
CA ARG A 313 -12.81 -15.39 -3.69
C ARG A 313 -14.18 -16.02 -3.34
N ARG A 314 -15.20 -15.84 -4.18
CA ARG A 314 -16.51 -16.51 -4.01
C ARG A 314 -16.43 -18.04 -4.14
N GLU A 315 -15.47 -18.54 -4.91
CA GLU A 315 -15.16 -19.97 -5.05
C GLU A 315 -14.17 -20.49 -3.98
N ASN A 316 -13.82 -19.68 -2.95
CA ASN A 316 -12.79 -19.98 -1.95
C ASN A 316 -11.40 -20.29 -2.55
N ARG A 317 -11.04 -19.61 -3.64
CA ARG A 317 -9.75 -19.73 -4.32
C ARG A 317 -8.99 -18.41 -4.28
N ALA A 318 -7.68 -18.48 -4.13
CA ALA A 318 -6.80 -17.32 -4.24
C ALA A 318 -6.39 -17.06 -5.69
N ILE A 319 -6.38 -15.79 -6.09
CA ILE A 319 -5.75 -15.37 -7.35
C ILE A 319 -4.22 -15.32 -7.15
N VAL A 320 -3.46 -15.74 -8.15
CA VAL A 320 -2.01 -15.61 -8.12
C VAL A 320 -1.63 -14.24 -8.70
N PRO A 321 -0.91 -13.41 -7.94
CA PRO A 321 -0.54 -12.07 -8.40
C PRO A 321 0.59 -12.11 -9.44
N MET A 322 0.60 -11.15 -10.36
CA MET A 322 1.65 -11.00 -11.38
C MET A 322 2.52 -9.76 -11.12
N THR A 323 3.79 -9.88 -11.46
CA THR A 323 4.72 -8.75 -11.44
C THR A 323 5.34 -8.58 -12.81
N LEU A 324 5.33 -7.35 -13.33
CA LEU A 324 5.98 -6.99 -14.59
C LEU A 324 6.55 -5.58 -14.52
N SER A 325 7.59 -5.33 -15.30
CA SER A 325 8.24 -4.04 -15.43
C SER A 325 8.65 -3.85 -16.88
N LEU A 326 8.26 -2.71 -17.46
CA LEU A 326 8.61 -2.26 -18.82
C LEU A 326 8.91 -0.77 -18.78
N GLY A 327 9.86 -0.30 -19.58
CA GLY A 327 10.29 1.09 -19.57
C GLY A 327 11.71 1.26 -20.12
N GLY A 328 12.10 2.50 -20.38
CA GLY A 328 13.43 2.78 -20.96
C GLY A 328 13.57 2.14 -22.35
N GLU A 329 14.53 1.22 -22.48
CA GLU A 329 14.78 0.44 -23.71
C GLU A 329 13.91 -0.82 -23.80
N GLU A 330 13.48 -1.39 -22.67
CA GLU A 330 12.68 -2.62 -22.59
C GLU A 330 11.19 -2.31 -22.69
N ARG A 331 10.65 -2.26 -23.91
CA ARG A 331 9.27 -1.79 -24.18
C ARG A 331 8.32 -2.86 -24.67
N VAL A 332 8.83 -3.98 -25.16
CA VAL A 332 8.03 -5.07 -25.70
C VAL A 332 8.15 -6.28 -24.80
N LEU A 333 7.01 -6.84 -24.36
CA LEU A 333 6.94 -8.08 -23.61
C LEU A 333 6.24 -9.16 -24.46
N VAL A 334 6.94 -10.24 -24.76
CA VAL A 334 6.38 -11.40 -25.46
C VAL A 334 6.09 -12.49 -24.45
N ILE A 335 4.81 -12.80 -24.25
CA ILE A 335 4.33 -13.80 -23.30
C ILE A 335 4.04 -15.11 -24.03
N SER A 336 4.72 -16.17 -23.64
CA SER A 336 4.60 -17.51 -24.20
C SER A 336 4.11 -18.53 -23.17
N GLY A 337 3.64 -19.69 -23.62
CA GLY A 337 3.11 -20.76 -22.77
C GLY A 337 1.75 -21.30 -23.25
N PRO A 338 1.19 -22.31 -22.56
CA PRO A 338 -0.10 -22.89 -22.93
C PRO A 338 -1.24 -21.87 -22.81
N ASN A 339 -2.27 -21.98 -23.66
CA ASN A 339 -3.42 -21.06 -23.65
C ASN A 339 -4.15 -21.06 -22.30
N THR A 340 -4.20 -22.22 -21.64
CA THR A 340 -4.75 -22.39 -20.29
C THR A 340 -3.90 -21.79 -19.17
N GLY A 341 -2.69 -21.27 -19.45
CA GLY A 341 -1.74 -20.76 -18.46
C GLY A 341 -1.99 -19.33 -17.98
N GLY A 342 -2.94 -18.59 -18.58
CA GLY A 342 -3.30 -17.24 -18.13
C GLY A 342 -2.65 -16.08 -18.91
N LYS A 343 -2.19 -16.31 -20.14
CA LYS A 343 -1.60 -15.27 -21.01
C LYS A 343 -2.58 -14.10 -21.20
N THR A 344 -3.80 -14.38 -21.65
CA THR A 344 -4.88 -13.39 -21.82
C THR A 344 -5.19 -12.62 -20.53
N VAL A 345 -5.13 -13.30 -19.38
CA VAL A 345 -5.35 -12.67 -18.07
C VAL A 345 -4.26 -11.64 -17.77
N ALA A 346 -3.01 -11.89 -18.17
CA ALA A 346 -1.91 -10.93 -18.01
C ALA A 346 -2.14 -9.63 -18.80
N LEU A 347 -2.58 -9.72 -20.07
CA LEU A 347 -2.90 -8.51 -20.84
C LEU A 347 -4.10 -7.79 -20.23
N LYS A 348 -5.19 -8.51 -19.93
CA LYS A 348 -6.39 -7.90 -19.35
C LYS A 348 -6.08 -7.23 -18.01
N THR A 349 -5.22 -7.82 -17.18
CA THR A 349 -4.80 -7.22 -15.90
C THR A 349 -4.03 -5.93 -16.12
N THR A 350 -3.11 -5.91 -17.09
CA THR A 350 -2.31 -4.72 -17.41
C THR A 350 -3.18 -3.60 -18.00
N GLY A 351 -4.07 -3.93 -18.95
CA GLY A 351 -5.01 -2.98 -19.54
C GLY A 351 -5.99 -2.43 -18.50
N MET A 352 -6.55 -3.30 -17.65
CA MET A 352 -7.44 -2.90 -16.56
C MET A 352 -6.72 -1.98 -15.57
N ALA A 353 -5.46 -2.26 -15.22
CA ALA A 353 -4.67 -1.40 -14.35
C ALA A 353 -4.46 0.00 -14.97
N ALA A 354 -4.18 0.08 -16.27
CA ALA A 354 -4.05 1.34 -16.99
C ALA A 354 -5.36 2.15 -16.98
N LEU A 355 -6.48 1.51 -17.36
CA LEU A 355 -7.79 2.16 -17.35
C LEU A 355 -8.20 2.60 -15.93
N ALA A 356 -8.02 1.72 -14.93
CA ALA A 356 -8.33 2.03 -13.54
C ALA A 356 -7.52 3.24 -13.03
N ALA A 357 -6.21 3.24 -13.24
CA ALA A 357 -5.35 4.33 -12.82
C ALA A 357 -5.77 5.67 -13.44
N GLN A 358 -6.04 5.68 -14.75
CA GLN A 358 -6.47 6.87 -15.47
C GLN A 358 -7.93 7.27 -15.22
N SER A 359 -8.77 6.40 -14.65
CA SER A 359 -10.12 6.74 -14.19
C SER A 359 -10.16 7.15 -12.72
N GLY A 360 -9.01 7.33 -12.07
CA GLY A 360 -8.92 7.65 -10.64
C GLY A 360 -9.41 6.51 -9.75
N ILE A 361 -9.25 5.25 -10.17
CA ILE A 361 -9.59 4.04 -9.43
C ILE A 361 -8.29 3.39 -8.93
N PRO A 362 -8.18 3.03 -7.64
CA PRO A 362 -7.02 2.33 -7.11
C PRO A 362 -6.76 1.01 -7.85
N VAL A 363 -5.49 0.67 -8.08
CA VAL A 363 -5.10 -0.51 -8.86
C VAL A 363 -4.93 -1.70 -7.92
N ALA A 364 -5.59 -2.83 -8.20
CA ALA A 364 -5.47 -4.07 -7.41
C ALA A 364 -4.06 -4.68 -7.54
N ALA A 365 -3.10 -4.12 -6.81
CA ALA A 365 -1.68 -4.44 -6.81
C ALA A 365 -1.06 -3.99 -5.49
N GLN A 366 0.11 -4.53 -5.15
CA GLN A 366 0.88 -4.05 -3.99
C GLN A 366 1.52 -2.69 -4.28
N ARG A 367 2.07 -2.54 -5.49
CA ARG A 367 2.56 -1.27 -6.03
C ARG A 367 2.25 -1.17 -7.51
N ALA A 368 1.90 0.02 -7.95
CA ALA A 368 1.58 0.30 -9.34
C ALA A 368 2.22 1.64 -9.75
N VAL A 369 3.14 1.59 -10.71
CA VAL A 369 3.71 2.75 -11.38
C VAL A 369 3.32 2.64 -12.84
N LEU A 370 2.62 3.62 -13.38
CA LEU A 370 2.18 3.58 -14.78
C LEU A 370 2.48 4.91 -15.47
N PRO A 371 2.79 4.90 -16.77
CA PRO A 371 2.71 6.13 -17.53
C PRO A 371 1.24 6.56 -17.70
N ILE A 372 1.03 7.82 -18.06
CA ILE A 372 -0.28 8.25 -18.55
C ILE A 372 -0.34 7.90 -20.04
N PHE A 373 -1.11 6.88 -20.37
CA PHE A 373 -1.29 6.44 -21.74
C PHE A 373 -2.29 7.36 -22.44
N ASP A 374 -1.96 7.78 -23.67
CA ASP A 374 -2.91 8.51 -24.51
C ASP A 374 -3.91 7.57 -25.21
N ARG A 375 -3.50 6.31 -25.42
CA ARG A 375 -4.30 5.27 -26.04
C ARG A 375 -4.00 3.91 -25.42
N VAL A 376 -5.04 3.13 -25.19
CA VAL A 376 -4.95 1.70 -24.87
C VAL A 376 -5.55 0.95 -26.06
N LEU A 377 -4.68 0.33 -26.85
CA LEU A 377 -4.99 -0.36 -28.09
C LEU A 377 -5.00 -1.86 -27.82
N VAL A 378 -6.10 -2.53 -28.16
CA VAL A 378 -6.33 -3.91 -27.72
C VAL A 378 -6.84 -4.76 -28.87
N ASP A 379 -6.19 -5.91 -29.05
CA ASP A 379 -6.63 -7.02 -29.89
C ASP A 379 -6.65 -8.28 -29.01
N ILE A 380 -7.76 -8.52 -28.32
CA ILE A 380 -7.91 -9.66 -27.38
C ILE A 380 -9.26 -10.34 -27.59
N GLY A 381 -9.22 -11.66 -27.79
CA GLY A 381 -10.40 -12.53 -27.84
C GLY A 381 -10.62 -13.17 -29.21
N ASP A 382 -11.48 -14.19 -29.22
CA ASP A 382 -11.85 -14.90 -30.44
C ASP A 382 -12.86 -14.05 -31.22
N GLU A 383 -12.45 -13.46 -32.35
CA GLU A 383 -13.38 -12.95 -33.35
C GLU A 383 -14.07 -14.14 -34.06
N GLN A 384 -14.98 -14.80 -33.35
CA GLN A 384 -15.99 -15.68 -33.93
C GLN A 384 -17.31 -14.93 -34.04
N SER A 385 -17.30 -13.87 -34.84
CA SER A 385 -18.54 -13.28 -35.34
C SER A 385 -18.82 -13.87 -36.71
N ILE A 386 -19.76 -14.80 -36.79
CA ILE A 386 -20.36 -15.27 -38.07
C ILE A 386 -20.93 -14.08 -38.87
N ALA A 387 -21.17 -12.93 -38.22
CA ALA A 387 -21.75 -11.73 -38.81
C ALA A 387 -20.74 -10.82 -39.55
N ALA A 388 -19.44 -11.12 -39.52
CA ALA A 388 -18.48 -10.51 -40.44
C ALA A 388 -18.07 -11.59 -41.45
N ASP A 389 -18.39 -11.41 -42.73
CA ASP A 389 -17.98 -12.28 -43.85
C ASP A 389 -16.44 -12.33 -44.07
N LEU A 390 -15.64 -12.02 -43.04
CA LEU A 390 -14.19 -12.01 -43.03
C LEU A 390 -13.65 -13.20 -42.25
N SER A 391 -12.54 -13.77 -42.72
CA SER A 391 -11.78 -14.76 -41.96
C SER A 391 -11.24 -14.14 -40.66
N THR A 392 -11.13 -14.93 -39.59
CA THR A 392 -10.57 -14.52 -38.29
C THR A 392 -9.21 -13.84 -38.44
N PHE A 393 -8.36 -14.33 -39.35
CA PHE A 393 -7.07 -13.70 -39.67
C PHE A 393 -7.21 -12.30 -40.29
N SER A 394 -8.09 -12.14 -41.28
CA SER A 394 -8.29 -10.84 -41.95
C SER A 394 -8.80 -9.77 -40.99
N ALA A 395 -9.67 -10.14 -40.06
CA ALA A 395 -10.23 -9.24 -39.08
C ALA A 395 -9.19 -8.81 -38.02
N HIS A 396 -8.37 -9.76 -37.50
CA HIS A 396 -7.18 -9.43 -36.69
C HIS A 396 -6.21 -8.51 -37.43
N MET A 397 -5.91 -8.77 -38.71
CA MET A 397 -5.00 -7.91 -39.48
C MET A 397 -5.54 -6.50 -39.72
N LEU A 398 -6.84 -6.35 -39.96
CA LEU A 398 -7.48 -5.04 -40.08
C LEU A 398 -7.44 -4.29 -38.74
N ASN A 399 -7.65 -4.97 -37.61
CA ASN A 399 -7.55 -4.37 -36.29
C ASN A 399 -6.11 -3.91 -36.00
N LEU A 400 -5.12 -4.79 -36.21
CA LEU A 400 -3.70 -4.46 -36.02
C LEU A 400 -3.23 -3.32 -36.92
N LYS A 401 -3.71 -3.26 -38.17
CA LYS A 401 -3.47 -2.11 -39.06
C LYS A 401 -4.00 -0.81 -38.45
N GLY A 402 -5.25 -0.81 -37.99
CA GLY A 402 -5.86 0.37 -37.35
C GLY A 402 -5.13 0.77 -36.06
N MET A 403 -4.72 -0.20 -35.24
CA MET A 403 -3.90 0.02 -34.06
C MET A 403 -2.55 0.65 -34.42
N LEU A 404 -1.88 0.14 -35.46
CA LEU A 404 -0.59 0.66 -35.91
C LEU A 404 -0.70 2.10 -36.41
N GLU A 405 -1.76 2.43 -37.16
CA GLU A 405 -2.05 3.79 -37.61
C GLU A 405 -2.34 4.74 -36.43
N ALA A 406 -3.00 4.25 -35.38
CA ALA A 406 -3.32 5.01 -34.18
C ALA A 406 -2.19 5.04 -33.13
N ALA A 407 -1.16 4.20 -33.22
CA ALA A 407 -0.15 4.07 -32.18
C ALA A 407 0.75 5.31 -32.04
N THR A 408 1.01 5.71 -30.80
CA THR A 408 1.93 6.78 -30.42
C THR A 408 2.98 6.27 -29.41
N PRO A 409 4.06 7.04 -29.13
CA PRO A 409 5.03 6.69 -28.09
C PRO A 409 4.45 6.57 -26.67
N LYS A 410 3.23 7.05 -26.43
CA LYS A 410 2.52 6.97 -25.15
C LYS A 410 1.35 5.97 -25.19
N SER A 411 1.31 5.10 -26.20
CA SER A 411 0.27 4.09 -26.32
C SER A 411 0.66 2.77 -25.62
N LEU A 412 -0.32 2.15 -24.96
CA LEU A 412 -0.27 0.76 -24.51
C LEU A 412 -0.88 -0.13 -25.59
N VAL A 413 -0.15 -1.12 -26.06
CA VAL A 413 -0.58 -2.06 -27.10
C VAL A 413 -0.68 -3.46 -26.49
N LEU A 414 -1.86 -4.06 -26.54
CA LEU A 414 -2.14 -5.39 -25.99
C LEU A 414 -2.65 -6.29 -27.11
N VAL A 415 -1.87 -7.32 -27.47
CA VAL A 415 -2.21 -8.25 -28.56
C VAL A 415 -2.19 -9.68 -28.05
N ASP A 416 -3.33 -10.37 -28.12
CA ASP A 416 -3.41 -11.79 -27.82
C ASP A 416 -3.16 -12.61 -29.08
N GLU A 417 -2.46 -13.74 -28.94
CA GLU A 417 -2.20 -14.71 -30.00
C GLU A 417 -1.66 -14.10 -31.30
N MET A 418 -0.56 -13.36 -31.18
CA MET A 418 0.07 -12.70 -32.31
C MET A 418 0.67 -13.72 -33.30
N GLY A 419 0.29 -13.59 -34.57
CA GLY A 419 0.75 -14.44 -35.68
C GLY A 419 -0.12 -15.67 -35.96
N THR A 420 -1.28 -15.78 -35.32
CA THR A 420 -2.21 -16.91 -35.48
C THR A 420 -3.19 -16.71 -36.65
N GLY A 421 -3.89 -17.78 -37.05
CA GLY A 421 -4.91 -17.73 -38.12
C GLY A 421 -4.39 -17.92 -39.55
N THR A 422 -3.08 -18.14 -39.74
CA THR A 422 -2.46 -18.45 -41.04
C THR A 422 -1.36 -19.53 -40.92
N ALA A 423 -0.63 -19.81 -42.00
CA ALA A 423 0.54 -20.69 -42.00
C ALA A 423 1.54 -20.23 -40.91
N PRO A 424 1.99 -21.13 -40.00
CA PRO A 424 2.78 -20.74 -38.84
C PRO A 424 4.06 -19.92 -39.14
N GLU A 425 4.71 -20.20 -40.27
CA GLU A 425 5.94 -19.49 -40.67
C GLU A 425 5.66 -18.06 -41.14
N GLU A 426 4.61 -17.87 -41.95
CA GLU A 426 4.18 -16.57 -42.45
C GLU A 426 3.61 -15.71 -41.32
N GLY A 427 2.75 -16.29 -40.50
CA GLY A 427 2.15 -15.60 -39.34
C GLY A 427 3.20 -15.14 -38.33
N ALA A 428 4.19 -15.98 -38.03
CA ALA A 428 5.29 -15.60 -37.16
C ALA A 428 6.21 -14.52 -37.76
N ALA A 429 6.48 -14.56 -39.07
CA ALA A 429 7.27 -13.53 -39.74
C ALA A 429 6.57 -12.17 -39.69
N LEU A 430 5.27 -12.16 -39.99
CA LEU A 430 4.45 -10.94 -39.95
C LEU A 430 4.35 -10.39 -38.53
N ALA A 431 4.16 -11.25 -37.52
CA ALA A 431 4.10 -10.85 -36.13
C ALA A 431 5.40 -10.19 -35.65
N VAL A 432 6.57 -10.72 -36.02
CA VAL A 432 7.86 -10.08 -35.73
C VAL A 432 7.96 -8.70 -36.37
N ALA A 433 7.59 -8.56 -37.65
CA ALA A 433 7.62 -7.28 -38.34
C ALA A 433 6.70 -6.23 -37.69
N LEU A 434 5.49 -6.64 -37.27
CA LEU A 434 4.55 -5.78 -36.57
C LEU A 434 5.06 -5.37 -35.17
N LEU A 435 5.64 -6.31 -34.41
CA LEU A 435 6.25 -6.00 -33.11
C LEU A 435 7.39 -5.00 -33.25
N ASP A 436 8.23 -5.16 -34.28
CA ASP A 436 9.31 -4.24 -34.57
C ASP A 436 8.81 -2.84 -34.92
N GLU A 437 7.71 -2.73 -35.67
CA GLU A 437 7.12 -1.44 -35.99
C GLU A 437 6.54 -0.74 -34.75
N PHE A 438 5.79 -1.44 -33.89
CA PHE A 438 5.33 -0.86 -32.62
C PHE A 438 6.50 -0.46 -31.71
N ARG A 439 7.55 -1.28 -31.65
CA ARG A 439 8.78 -0.97 -30.92
C ARG A 439 9.47 0.27 -31.48
N GLY A 440 9.58 0.40 -32.80
CA GLY A 440 10.14 1.57 -33.48
C GLY A 440 9.36 2.87 -33.19
N LYS A 441 8.05 2.76 -32.96
CA LYS A 441 7.20 3.87 -32.49
C LYS A 441 7.30 4.15 -30.99
N ASN A 442 8.15 3.41 -30.25
CA ASN A 442 8.36 3.52 -28.80
C ASN A 442 7.13 3.20 -27.94
N CYS A 443 6.15 2.45 -28.46
CA CYS A 443 4.99 2.00 -27.70
C CYS A 443 5.38 1.00 -26.61
N ILE A 444 4.60 0.93 -25.53
CA ILE A 444 4.68 -0.21 -24.60
C ILE A 444 3.78 -1.31 -25.16
N VAL A 445 4.34 -2.50 -25.40
CA VAL A 445 3.66 -3.60 -26.08
C VAL A 445 3.68 -4.85 -25.21
N LEU A 446 2.52 -5.45 -24.99
CA LEU A 446 2.41 -6.82 -24.46
C LEU A 446 1.75 -7.66 -25.54
N ALA A 447 2.45 -8.69 -26.00
CA ALA A 447 1.96 -9.62 -27.00
C ALA A 447 2.03 -11.04 -26.50
N THR A 448 1.01 -11.86 -26.72
CA THR A 448 1.08 -13.29 -26.44
C THR A 448 1.33 -14.08 -27.71
N THR A 449 1.98 -15.24 -27.57
CA THR A 449 2.24 -16.10 -28.71
C THR A 449 2.34 -17.56 -28.32
N HIS A 450 2.17 -18.43 -29.31
CA HIS A 450 2.56 -19.84 -29.24
C HIS A 450 3.67 -20.19 -30.26
N HIS A 451 4.15 -19.22 -31.05
CA HIS A 451 5.15 -19.46 -32.10
C HIS A 451 6.58 -19.40 -31.54
N ASP A 452 7.38 -20.44 -31.81
CA ASP A 452 8.76 -20.53 -31.33
C ASP A 452 9.68 -19.44 -31.94
N ARG A 453 9.37 -18.97 -33.15
CA ARG A 453 10.09 -17.85 -33.79
C ARG A 453 9.95 -16.56 -32.99
N LEU A 454 8.80 -16.29 -32.37
CA LEU A 454 8.61 -15.11 -31.52
C LEU A 454 9.32 -15.26 -30.18
N LYS A 455 9.42 -16.48 -29.63
CA LYS A 455 10.25 -16.75 -28.44
C LYS A 455 11.72 -16.47 -28.73
N THR A 456 12.19 -16.86 -29.90
CA THR A 456 13.57 -16.61 -30.35
C THR A 456 13.80 -15.11 -30.51
N TYR A 457 12.90 -14.41 -31.21
CA TYR A 457 12.94 -12.96 -31.35
C TYR A 457 13.04 -12.24 -29.99
N ALA A 458 12.24 -12.65 -29.01
CA ALA A 458 12.25 -12.05 -27.68
C ALA A 458 13.54 -12.31 -26.88
N SER A 459 14.30 -13.35 -27.23
CA SER A 459 15.58 -13.67 -26.58
C SER A 459 16.78 -13.03 -27.27
N THR A 460 16.68 -12.70 -28.56
CA THR A 460 17.82 -12.20 -29.36
C THR A 460 17.75 -10.70 -29.66
N THR A 461 16.58 -10.07 -29.45
CA THR A 461 16.34 -8.69 -29.88
C THR A 461 16.42 -7.73 -28.69
N PRO A 462 17.33 -6.72 -28.72
CA PRO A 462 17.40 -5.71 -27.67
C PRO A 462 16.09 -4.94 -27.50
N GLY A 463 15.71 -4.65 -26.24
CA GLY A 463 14.48 -3.94 -25.92
C GLY A 463 13.19 -4.79 -25.97
N VAL A 464 13.33 -6.09 -26.26
CA VAL A 464 12.26 -7.08 -26.18
C VAL A 464 12.55 -8.01 -25.01
N VAL A 465 11.57 -8.19 -24.15
CA VAL A 465 11.62 -9.04 -22.97
C VAL A 465 10.75 -10.26 -23.22
N ASN A 466 11.31 -11.43 -22.97
CA ASN A 466 10.55 -12.69 -23.02
C ASN A 466 9.85 -12.93 -21.70
N ALA A 467 8.66 -13.53 -21.69
CA ALA A 467 8.02 -14.02 -20.49
C ALA A 467 7.28 -15.33 -20.76
N ALA A 468 7.12 -16.12 -19.71
CA ALA A 468 6.35 -17.35 -19.74
C ALA A 468 5.26 -17.33 -18.67
N VAL A 469 4.10 -17.91 -18.97
CA VAL A 469 3.14 -18.27 -17.93
C VAL A 469 3.43 -19.67 -17.41
N GLU A 470 3.53 -19.81 -16.09
CA GLU A 470 3.70 -21.09 -15.44
C GLU A 470 2.36 -21.87 -15.45
N PHE A 471 2.47 -23.18 -15.66
CA PHE A 471 1.34 -24.09 -15.66
C PHE A 471 1.67 -25.26 -14.75
N ASP A 472 0.80 -25.56 -13.79
CA ASP A 472 0.97 -26.72 -12.93
C ASP A 472 0.57 -27.95 -13.75
N ASP A 473 1.58 -28.56 -14.37
CA ASP A 473 1.34 -29.72 -15.20
C ASP A 473 0.79 -30.90 -14.35
N VAL A 474 1.08 -30.98 -13.04
CA VAL A 474 0.65 -32.07 -12.15
C VAL A 474 -0.86 -32.01 -11.92
N ASN A 475 -1.37 -30.84 -11.55
CA ASN A 475 -2.80 -30.65 -11.25
C ASN A 475 -3.63 -30.20 -12.47
N LEU A 476 -2.98 -29.99 -13.63
CA LEU A 476 -3.57 -29.46 -14.87
C LEU A 476 -4.29 -28.12 -14.66
N ARG A 477 -3.69 -27.23 -13.88
CA ARG A 477 -4.27 -25.93 -13.53
C ARG A 477 -3.29 -24.80 -13.86
N PRO A 478 -3.76 -23.66 -14.38
CA PRO A 478 -2.93 -22.47 -14.43
C PRO A 478 -2.47 -22.09 -13.03
N THR A 479 -1.17 -21.82 -12.87
CA THR A 479 -0.69 -21.09 -11.70
C THR A 479 -0.81 -19.58 -11.90
N TYR A 480 -1.09 -19.11 -13.12
CA TYR A 480 -1.19 -17.68 -13.49
C TYR A 480 0.07 -16.86 -13.17
N ARG A 481 1.19 -17.54 -12.83
CA ARG A 481 2.44 -16.88 -12.47
C ARG A 481 3.18 -16.49 -13.74
N LEU A 482 3.45 -15.20 -13.89
CA LEU A 482 4.24 -14.66 -14.99
C LEU A 482 5.73 -14.70 -14.66
N MET A 483 6.50 -15.45 -15.44
CA MET A 483 7.95 -15.58 -15.34
C MET A 483 8.63 -14.69 -16.38
N VAL A 484 8.94 -13.46 -16.00
CA VAL A 484 9.62 -12.49 -16.88
C VAL A 484 11.10 -12.85 -17.04
N GLY A 485 11.56 -12.95 -18.27
CA GLY A 485 12.94 -13.24 -18.69
C GLY A 485 13.18 -14.68 -19.16
N VAL A 486 12.17 -15.55 -19.18
CA VAL A 486 12.34 -16.97 -19.57
C VAL A 486 11.29 -17.36 -20.63
N PRO A 487 11.68 -18.04 -21.72
CA PRO A 487 10.74 -18.60 -22.70
C PRO A 487 9.87 -19.72 -22.12
N GLY A 488 8.61 -19.75 -22.52
CA GLY A 488 7.66 -20.82 -22.17
C GLY A 488 7.89 -22.09 -22.99
N GLY A 489 7.82 -23.24 -22.32
CA GLY A 489 7.83 -24.55 -22.98
C GLY A 489 6.50 -24.84 -23.70
N SER A 490 6.55 -25.71 -24.71
CA SER A 490 5.36 -26.20 -25.40
C SER A 490 4.89 -27.52 -24.76
N SER A 491 3.95 -27.45 -23.80
CA SER A 491 3.51 -28.62 -23.00
C SER A 491 2.40 -29.48 -23.62
N GLY A 492 2.05 -29.28 -24.90
CA GLY A 492 0.87 -29.93 -25.53
C GLY A 492 0.86 -31.46 -25.43
N ILE A 493 2.02 -32.11 -25.66
CA ILE A 493 2.14 -33.57 -25.56
C ILE A 493 2.04 -34.05 -24.10
N ALA A 494 2.59 -33.29 -23.15
CA ALA A 494 2.52 -33.62 -21.72
C ALA A 494 1.08 -33.50 -21.19
N ILE A 495 0.34 -32.48 -21.63
CA ILE A 495 -1.09 -32.30 -21.32
C ILE A 495 -1.91 -33.46 -21.93
N ALA A 496 -1.72 -33.76 -23.21
CA ALA A 496 -2.36 -34.88 -23.90
C ALA A 496 -2.17 -36.21 -23.15
N GLN A 497 -0.95 -36.51 -22.71
CA GLN A 497 -0.64 -37.72 -21.94
C GLN A 497 -1.42 -37.79 -20.62
N ARG A 498 -1.55 -36.67 -19.91
CA ARG A 498 -2.28 -36.59 -18.63
C ARG A 498 -3.81 -36.61 -18.79
N LEU A 499 -4.32 -36.12 -19.92
CA LEU A 499 -5.74 -36.26 -20.30
C LEU A 499 -6.11 -37.70 -20.70
N GLY A 500 -5.17 -38.64 -20.64
CA GLY A 500 -5.43 -40.07 -20.84
C GLY A 500 -5.21 -40.58 -22.26
N LEU A 501 -4.54 -39.80 -23.13
CA LEU A 501 -4.15 -40.32 -24.45
C LEU A 501 -3.19 -41.51 -24.32
N ALA A 502 -3.43 -42.54 -25.12
CA ALA A 502 -2.69 -43.80 -25.06
C ALA A 502 -1.18 -43.57 -25.23
N LYS A 503 -0.36 -44.24 -24.41
CA LYS A 503 1.11 -44.11 -24.39
C LYS A 503 1.72 -44.28 -25.79
N GLY A 504 1.25 -45.24 -26.58
CA GLY A 504 1.74 -45.44 -27.95
C GLY A 504 1.47 -44.27 -28.90
N ILE A 505 0.41 -43.47 -28.68
CA ILE A 505 0.18 -42.23 -29.43
C ILE A 505 1.16 -41.14 -28.98
N ILE A 506 1.37 -41.01 -27.66
CA ILE A 506 2.30 -40.03 -27.09
C ILE A 506 3.74 -40.29 -27.54
N GLU A 507 4.18 -41.55 -27.53
CA GLU A 507 5.52 -41.95 -27.98
C GLU A 507 5.70 -41.67 -29.47
N ARG A 508 4.70 -41.98 -30.31
CA ARG A 508 4.71 -41.60 -31.73
C ARG A 508 4.76 -40.08 -31.92
N ALA A 509 3.94 -39.31 -31.19
CA ALA A 509 3.95 -37.86 -31.28
C ALA A 509 5.32 -37.26 -30.88
N ARG A 510 5.96 -37.78 -29.82
CA ARG A 510 7.33 -37.37 -29.45
C ARG A 510 8.33 -37.73 -30.54
N SER A 511 8.19 -38.90 -31.17
CA SER A 511 9.09 -39.36 -32.24
C SER A 511 9.07 -38.47 -33.48
N LEU A 512 7.95 -37.78 -33.73
CA LEU A 512 7.75 -36.86 -34.86
C LEU A 512 8.34 -35.46 -34.62
N LEU A 513 8.73 -35.12 -33.39
CA LEU A 513 9.46 -33.88 -33.12
C LEU A 513 10.90 -33.99 -33.63
N THR A 514 11.41 -32.91 -34.24
CA THR A 514 12.80 -32.83 -34.68
C THR A 514 13.77 -32.90 -33.49
N PRO A 515 15.01 -33.39 -33.69
CA PRO A 515 16.03 -33.42 -32.64
C PRO A 515 16.25 -32.05 -31.98
N GLU A 516 16.30 -30.98 -32.79
CA GLU A 516 16.53 -29.61 -32.35
C GLU A 516 15.39 -29.09 -31.46
N SER A 517 14.13 -29.44 -31.77
CA SER A 517 12.98 -29.09 -30.94
C SER A 517 12.98 -29.81 -29.59
N ARG A 518 13.55 -31.02 -29.52
CA ARG A 518 13.68 -31.75 -28.24
C ARG A 518 14.76 -31.13 -27.36
N GLU A 519 15.94 -30.85 -27.92
CA GLU A 519 17.03 -30.20 -27.18
C GLU A 519 16.64 -28.82 -26.66
N ALA A 520 15.92 -28.02 -27.47
CA ALA A 520 15.40 -26.73 -27.03
C ALA A 520 14.39 -26.88 -25.88
N ALA A 521 13.50 -27.87 -25.92
CA ALA A 521 12.55 -28.13 -24.85
C ALA A 521 13.25 -28.55 -23.54
N ASP A 522 14.29 -29.39 -23.63
CA ASP A 522 15.07 -29.83 -22.47
C ASP A 522 15.87 -28.68 -21.84
N LEU A 523 16.45 -27.79 -22.66
CA LEU A 523 17.13 -26.58 -22.19
C LEU A 523 16.16 -25.63 -21.49
N ILE A 524 14.97 -25.39 -22.07
CA ILE A 524 13.93 -24.58 -21.45
C ILE A 524 13.53 -25.18 -20.09
N ALA A 525 13.32 -26.50 -20.01
CA ALA A 525 12.99 -27.19 -18.76
C ALA A 525 14.12 -27.08 -17.71
N TYR A 526 15.39 -27.11 -18.13
CA TYR A 526 16.52 -26.85 -17.25
C TYR A 526 16.53 -25.41 -16.72
N LEU A 527 16.30 -24.41 -17.59
CA LEU A 527 16.22 -22.99 -17.18
C LEU A 527 15.09 -22.73 -16.18
N HIS A 528 13.92 -23.34 -16.38
CA HIS A 528 12.80 -23.25 -15.41
C HIS A 528 13.20 -23.82 -14.05
N ARG A 529 13.78 -25.03 -14.00
CA ARG A 529 14.23 -25.64 -12.73
C ARG A 529 15.28 -24.81 -12.00
N SER A 530 16.30 -24.33 -12.71
CA SER A 530 17.35 -23.49 -12.12
C SER A 530 16.80 -22.18 -11.58
N ARG A 531 15.84 -21.56 -12.27
CA ARG A 531 15.17 -20.35 -11.80
C ARG A 531 14.29 -20.59 -10.57
N ASP A 532 13.52 -21.67 -10.54
CA ASP A 532 12.69 -22.02 -9.38
C ASP A 532 13.54 -22.21 -8.13
N GLU A 533 14.71 -22.83 -8.27
CA GLU A 533 15.69 -22.96 -7.19
C GLU A 533 16.20 -21.60 -6.72
N LEU A 534 16.56 -20.70 -7.64
CA LEU A 534 16.96 -19.33 -7.33
C LEU A 534 15.84 -18.52 -6.65
N ASP A 535 14.59 -18.66 -7.10
CA ASP A 535 13.45 -17.96 -6.50
C ASP A 535 13.17 -18.49 -5.08
N ARG A 536 13.28 -19.79 -4.83
CA ARG A 536 13.19 -20.37 -3.48
C ARG A 536 14.29 -19.84 -2.57
N MET A 537 15.53 -19.82 -3.04
CA MET A 537 16.66 -19.24 -2.29
C MET A 537 16.42 -17.76 -1.97
N ARG A 538 15.90 -16.98 -2.93
CA ARG A 538 15.55 -15.57 -2.70
C ARG A 538 14.44 -15.39 -1.68
N GLN A 539 13.39 -16.23 -1.73
CA GLN A 539 12.30 -16.20 -0.75
C GLN A 539 12.79 -16.55 0.65
N GLN A 540 13.65 -17.56 0.79
CA GLN A 540 14.29 -17.91 2.06
C GLN A 540 15.11 -16.75 2.61
N MET A 541 15.97 -16.14 1.79
CA MET A 541 16.75 -14.98 2.19
C MET A 541 15.90 -13.77 2.56
N ALA A 542 14.76 -13.56 1.88
CA ALA A 542 13.84 -12.47 2.20
C ALA A 542 13.12 -12.70 3.54
N ALA A 543 12.70 -13.94 3.82
CA ALA A 543 12.10 -14.33 5.08
C ALA A 543 13.09 -14.17 6.25
N GLU A 544 14.32 -14.66 6.09
CA GLU A 544 15.39 -14.51 7.09
C GLU A 544 15.70 -13.03 7.36
N ARG A 545 15.75 -12.19 6.31
CA ARG A 545 15.93 -10.74 6.48
C ARG A 545 14.80 -10.10 7.27
N HIS A 546 13.55 -10.46 6.99
CA HIS A 546 12.40 -9.94 7.72
C HIS A 546 12.43 -10.36 9.19
N GLU A 547 12.75 -11.62 9.49
CA GLU A 547 12.93 -12.09 10.87
C GLU A 547 14.03 -11.32 11.61
N LEU A 548 15.19 -11.14 10.97
CA LEU A 548 16.29 -10.32 11.49
C LEU A 548 15.89 -8.87 11.75
N GLU A 549 15.08 -8.26 10.88
CA GLU A 549 14.59 -6.90 11.05
C GLU A 549 13.61 -6.77 12.22
N GLU A 550 12.69 -7.73 12.38
CA GLU A 550 11.78 -7.79 13.52
C GLU A 550 12.54 -7.98 14.84
N GLU A 551 13.52 -8.87 14.86
CA GLU A 551 14.37 -9.11 16.03
C GLU A 551 15.17 -7.84 16.39
N ARG A 552 15.78 -7.18 15.39
CA ARG A 552 16.43 -5.87 15.58
C ARG A 552 15.47 -4.80 16.08
N ARG A 553 14.20 -4.82 15.66
CA ARG A 553 13.18 -3.88 16.16
C ARG A 553 12.87 -4.15 17.63
N LYS A 554 12.65 -5.41 18.01
CA LYS A 554 12.41 -5.84 19.40
C LYS A 554 13.58 -5.45 20.31
N LEU A 555 14.81 -5.78 19.91
CA LEU A 555 16.02 -5.42 20.65
C LEU A 555 16.17 -3.91 20.81
N ARG A 556 15.82 -3.11 19.79
CA ARG A 556 15.84 -1.64 19.89
C ARG A 556 14.81 -1.12 20.88
N THR A 557 13.58 -1.62 20.86
CA THR A 557 12.56 -1.24 21.85
C THR A 557 12.98 -1.61 23.26
N GLU A 558 13.49 -2.83 23.48
CA GLU A 558 14.00 -3.25 24.79
C GLU A 558 15.19 -2.39 25.25
N TRP A 559 16.09 -2.03 24.34
CA TRP A 559 17.24 -1.18 24.65
C TRP A 559 16.78 0.21 25.11
N VAL A 560 15.83 0.82 24.41
CA VAL A 560 15.26 2.13 24.80
C VAL A 560 14.58 2.04 26.16
N GLU A 561 13.80 0.99 26.43
CA GLU A 561 13.17 0.78 27.74
C GLU A 561 14.21 0.61 28.86
N ARG A 562 15.29 -0.15 28.61
CA ARG A 562 16.40 -0.31 29.57
C ARG A 562 17.11 1.02 29.84
N GLN A 563 17.35 1.83 28.81
CA GLN A 563 17.96 3.16 28.98
C GLN A 563 17.06 4.07 29.80
N GLN A 564 15.76 4.11 29.52
CA GLN A 564 14.81 4.92 30.29
C GLN A 564 14.72 4.49 31.75
N LYS A 565 14.69 3.17 32.03
CA LYS A 565 14.76 2.65 33.41
C LYS A 565 16.06 3.08 34.10
N ARG A 566 17.19 2.98 33.40
CA ARG A 566 18.50 3.36 33.96
C ARG A 566 18.60 4.85 34.26
N ILE A 567 18.05 5.70 33.40
CA ILE A 567 18.00 7.15 33.64
C ILE A 567 17.14 7.45 34.87
N LYS A 568 15.95 6.84 35.00
CA LYS A 568 15.09 7.01 36.17
C LYS A 568 15.75 6.53 37.47
N GLU A 569 16.48 5.42 37.44
CA GLU A 569 17.27 4.94 38.59
C GLU A 569 18.34 5.95 39.00
N LEU A 570 19.08 6.50 38.03
CA LEU A 570 20.11 7.51 38.30
C LEU A 570 19.50 8.80 38.84
N GLU A 571 18.37 9.27 38.30
CA GLU A 571 17.64 10.43 38.82
C GLU A 571 17.18 10.23 40.27
N ALA A 572 16.65 9.03 40.59
CA ALA A 572 16.25 8.70 41.96
C ALA A 572 17.45 8.67 42.93
N GLN A 573 18.57 8.09 42.50
CA GLN A 573 19.82 8.09 43.29
C GLN A 573 20.35 9.51 43.50
N PHE A 574 20.26 10.37 42.47
CA PHE A 574 20.69 11.76 42.56
C PHE A 574 19.81 12.56 43.52
N ALA A 575 18.49 12.38 43.47
CA ALA A 575 17.55 12.99 44.39
C ALA A 575 17.78 12.56 45.85
N GLU A 576 18.08 11.28 46.08
CA GLU A 576 18.39 10.78 47.42
C GLU A 576 19.73 11.32 47.95
N MET A 577 20.74 11.40 47.09
CA MET A 577 22.02 12.02 47.44
C MET A 577 21.84 13.51 47.81
N GLN A 578 21.02 14.23 47.05
CA GLN A 578 20.73 15.65 47.30
C GLN A 578 19.98 15.84 48.63
N LYS A 579 18.99 14.98 48.93
CA LYS A 579 18.29 15.00 50.22
C LYS A 579 19.23 14.74 51.39
N ARG A 580 20.12 13.75 51.28
CA ARG A 580 21.14 13.48 52.31
C ARG A 580 22.11 14.65 52.48
N PHE A 581 22.46 15.32 51.38
CA PHE A 581 23.30 16.51 51.43
C PHE A 581 22.60 17.65 52.19
N GLU A 582 21.33 17.93 51.90
CA GLU A 582 20.52 18.93 52.62
C GLU A 582 20.37 18.61 54.11
N GLU A 583 20.10 17.35 54.47
CA GLU A 583 20.02 16.89 55.86
C GLU A 583 21.37 17.04 56.60
N ASN A 584 22.48 16.79 55.91
CA ASN A 584 23.82 16.97 56.47
C ASN A 584 24.16 18.46 56.64
N VAL A 585 23.82 19.31 55.67
CA VAL A 585 23.98 20.76 55.77
C VAL A 585 23.16 21.31 56.93
N ALA A 586 21.90 20.89 57.08
CA ALA A 586 21.04 21.29 58.20
C ALA A 586 21.64 20.90 59.56
N ARG A 587 22.19 19.68 59.67
CA ARG A 587 22.91 19.21 60.87
C ARG A 587 24.15 20.04 61.19
N VAL A 588 24.94 20.39 60.18
CA VAL A 588 26.13 21.23 60.36
C VAL A 588 25.75 22.65 60.79
N VAL A 589 24.68 23.22 60.22
CA VAL A 589 24.16 24.55 60.59
C VAL A 589 23.64 24.57 62.03
N GLU A 590 22.91 23.53 62.46
CA GLU A 590 22.49 23.34 63.86
C GLU A 590 23.70 23.28 64.82
N ALA A 591 24.70 22.46 64.49
CA ALA A 591 25.91 22.32 65.32
C ALA A 591 26.74 23.62 65.39
N VAL A 592 26.74 24.43 64.32
CA VAL A 592 27.38 25.75 64.31
C VAL A 592 26.59 26.74 65.16
N LYS A 593 25.26 26.77 65.08
CA LYS A 593 24.41 27.60 65.97
C LYS A 593 24.61 27.26 67.44
N GLU A 594 24.75 25.98 67.76
CA GLU A 594 25.01 25.52 69.13
C GLU A 594 26.41 25.93 69.64
N ARG A 595 27.41 25.99 68.73
CA ARG A 595 28.76 26.52 69.01
C ARG A 595 28.79 28.06 69.11
N GLU A 596 27.97 28.76 68.34
CA GLU A 596 27.86 30.24 68.38
C GLU A 596 27.19 30.72 69.67
N LEU A 597 26.19 29.98 70.17
CA LEU A 597 25.54 30.22 71.47
C LEU A 597 26.47 29.92 72.66
N ARG A 598 27.44 29.01 72.51
CA ARG A 598 28.50 28.75 73.50
C ARG A 598 29.66 29.73 73.44
N GLY A 599 29.85 30.44 72.32
CA GLY A 599 30.92 31.43 72.11
C GLY A 599 30.72 32.78 72.81
N GLN A 600 29.53 33.06 73.35
CA GLN A 600 29.25 34.31 74.09
C GLN A 600 29.49 34.21 75.62
N ALA A 601 29.90 33.05 76.14
CA ALA A 601 30.04 32.82 77.59
C ALA A 601 31.48 32.76 78.12
N GLU A 602 32.51 33.00 77.32
CA GLU A 602 33.91 32.89 77.79
C GLU A 602 34.78 34.13 77.51
N LYS A 603 34.20 35.32 77.74
CA LYS A 603 34.94 36.59 77.88
C LYS A 603 35.36 36.85 79.34
N SER A 604 36.05 35.90 79.98
CA SER A 604 36.68 36.19 81.29
C SER A 604 37.93 35.35 81.60
N ALA A 605 38.76 35.08 80.61
CA ALA A 605 40.18 34.81 80.87
C ALA A 605 41.02 35.62 79.90
N ARG A 606 41.47 36.78 80.41
CA ARG A 606 42.85 37.25 80.38
C ARG A 606 43.65 37.00 79.09
N ARG A 607 44.41 37.93 78.56
CA ARG A 607 44.92 39.25 78.94
C ARG A 607 46.04 39.42 77.91
N LYS A 608 46.20 40.61 77.32
CA LYS A 608 47.41 41.03 76.58
C LYS A 608 47.63 40.21 75.28
N MET A 609 47.26 40.71 74.12
CA MET A 609 48.13 41.64 73.36
C MET A 609 49.59 41.58 73.80
N GLN A 610 50.34 40.67 73.18
CA GLN A 610 51.74 40.77 72.77
C GLN A 610 51.95 39.53 71.89
N ASP A 611 52.00 39.64 70.57
CA ASP A 611 53.08 40.17 69.73
C ASP A 611 53.57 38.98 68.89
N ALA A 612 53.73 39.22 67.58
CA ALA A 612 54.33 38.32 66.60
C ALA A 612 53.49 37.06 66.25
N ARG A 613 53.36 36.61 65.01
CA ARG A 613 54.07 36.96 63.78
C ARG A 613 53.31 36.32 62.61
N SER A 614 53.34 37.04 61.50
CA SER A 614 53.09 36.65 60.11
C SER A 614 53.31 35.18 59.71
N GLY A 615 52.49 34.72 58.76
CA GLY A 615 52.77 33.57 57.88
C GLY A 615 51.45 32.93 57.43
N ALA A 616 50.68 33.57 56.55
CA ALA A 616 50.65 33.26 55.12
C ALA A 616 50.20 31.83 54.79
N ARG A 617 49.04 31.75 54.10
CA ARG A 617 48.55 30.65 53.24
C ARG A 617 48.25 29.30 53.90
N GLU A 618 46.98 28.90 53.84
CA GLU A 618 46.52 27.69 53.13
C GLU A 618 45.03 27.44 53.47
N GLU A 619 44.15 28.02 52.65
CA GLU A 619 42.80 27.50 52.44
C GLU A 619 42.90 26.56 51.23
N LEU A 620 42.55 25.27 51.38
CA LEU A 620 41.31 24.72 50.83
C LEU A 620 41.28 23.17 50.96
N ASN A 621 40.30 22.69 51.71
CA ASN A 621 39.60 21.40 51.59
C ASN A 621 40.35 20.08 51.88
N ALA A 622 40.34 19.70 53.16
CA ALA A 622 40.50 18.32 53.63
C ALA A 622 39.59 18.03 54.84
N ALA A 623 38.40 17.51 54.57
CA ALA A 623 37.56 16.66 55.45
C ALA A 623 36.29 16.39 54.64
N VAL A 624 36.02 15.18 54.15
CA VAL A 624 35.60 14.06 54.99
C VAL A 624 36.16 12.77 54.41
N VAL A 625 37.24 12.31 55.03
CA VAL A 625 37.73 10.93 55.00
C VAL A 625 37.09 10.20 56.16
N GLN A 626 36.87 8.89 55.97
CA GLN A 626 36.39 7.91 56.94
C GLN A 626 34.89 8.04 57.25
N THR A 627 34.07 7.04 57.03
CA THR A 627 34.30 5.61 57.21
C THR A 627 33.03 4.95 56.65
N ILE A 628 33.09 3.93 55.79
CA ILE A 628 33.28 2.52 56.15
C ILE A 628 33.28 1.83 54.77
N SER A 629 34.42 1.35 54.28
CA SER A 629 35.00 0.08 54.69
C SER A 629 33.97 -1.02 54.54
N ASP A 630 34.01 -1.74 53.43
CA ASP A 630 34.33 -3.15 53.54
C ASP A 630 34.61 -3.71 52.15
N SER A 631 35.85 -4.17 52.02
CA SER A 631 36.19 -5.34 51.20
C SER A 631 36.21 -5.13 49.68
N GLN A 632 37.03 -4.17 49.23
CA GLN A 632 37.90 -4.42 48.08
C GLN A 632 39.24 -4.98 48.59
N ALA A 633 39.24 -6.29 48.84
CA ALA A 633 40.44 -7.11 48.86
C ALA A 633 40.32 -8.08 47.69
N ASP A 634 40.84 -7.66 46.53
CA ASP A 634 41.76 -8.53 45.80
C ASP A 634 42.35 -7.81 44.58
N LEU A 635 43.65 -8.01 44.42
CA LEU A 635 44.47 -7.70 43.23
C LEU A 635 45.07 -6.28 43.16
N GLY A 636 45.87 -6.01 44.20
CA GLY A 636 47.07 -5.20 44.23
C GLY A 636 47.62 -4.62 42.93
N VAL A 637 47.71 -3.29 42.92
CA VAL A 637 48.63 -2.54 42.07
C VAL A 637 49.59 -1.80 43.00
N HIS A 638 50.84 -2.24 43.04
CA HIS A 638 51.93 -1.39 43.51
C HIS A 638 52.17 -0.30 42.45
N SER A 639 52.12 0.94 42.92
CA SER A 639 52.64 2.10 42.21
C SER A 639 54.15 2.00 42.08
N ASP A 640 54.68 2.25 40.89
CA ASP A 640 56.03 2.81 40.73
C ASP A 640 55.95 3.98 39.76
N SER A 641 56.23 5.16 40.31
CA SER A 641 56.56 6.39 39.61
C SER A 641 57.80 6.19 38.73
N ARG A 642 57.70 6.49 37.43
CA ARG A 642 58.87 6.78 36.59
C ARG A 642 58.63 8.01 35.71
N GLU A 643 59.63 8.87 35.74
CA GLU A 643 59.72 10.21 35.15
C GLU A 643 59.47 10.23 33.64
N ALA A 644 58.91 11.34 33.15
CA ALA A 644 58.74 11.64 31.74
C ALA A 644 60.12 11.82 31.06
N VAL A 645 60.32 11.14 29.93
CA VAL A 645 61.55 11.28 29.14
C VAL A 645 61.43 12.52 28.24
N SER A 646 62.43 13.40 28.29
CA SER A 646 62.54 14.60 27.44
C SER A 646 62.42 14.28 25.94
N ALA A 647 61.67 15.11 25.21
CA ALA A 647 61.32 14.95 23.79
C ALA A 647 62.50 14.77 22.81
N ASP A 648 63.72 15.13 23.22
CA ASP A 648 64.93 15.09 22.38
C ASP A 648 65.50 13.68 22.14
N ARG A 649 64.89 12.61 22.69
CA ARG A 649 65.34 11.21 22.51
C ARG A 649 64.39 10.34 21.67
N LEU A 650 63.32 10.90 21.10
CA LEU A 650 62.34 10.14 20.32
C LEU A 650 62.60 10.28 18.81
N GLN A 651 63.07 9.21 18.17
CA GLN A 651 63.23 9.12 16.72
C GLN A 651 62.24 8.13 16.11
N ALA A 652 61.71 8.47 14.94
CA ALA A 652 60.88 7.57 14.13
C ALA A 652 61.62 6.24 13.88
N GLY A 653 61.00 5.12 14.26
CA GLY A 653 61.54 3.76 14.18
C GLY A 653 61.99 3.16 15.52
N ALA A 654 62.06 3.96 16.60
CA ALA A 654 62.46 3.45 17.91
C ALA A 654 61.36 2.59 18.56
N ARG A 655 61.77 1.55 19.31
CA ARG A 655 60.85 0.79 20.18
C ARG A 655 60.65 1.55 21.48
N ILE A 656 59.42 1.96 21.72
CA ILE A 656 59.02 2.77 22.88
C ILE A 656 58.01 2.01 23.74
N ARG A 657 57.97 2.30 25.04
CA ARG A 657 56.89 1.84 25.92
C ARG A 657 55.87 2.95 26.08
N VAL A 658 54.60 2.56 26.03
CA VAL A 658 53.46 3.46 26.16
C VAL A 658 52.56 2.94 27.28
N ARG A 659 52.08 3.83 28.13
CA ARG A 659 51.21 3.53 29.28
C ARG A 659 49.96 2.80 28.77
N GLY A 660 49.68 1.61 29.31
CA GLY A 660 48.56 0.76 28.90
C GLY A 660 48.91 -0.37 27.91
N PHE A 661 50.11 -0.38 27.33
CA PHE A 661 50.60 -1.49 26.49
C PHE A 661 51.62 -2.35 27.25
N SER A 662 51.40 -3.66 27.25
CA SER A 662 52.29 -4.62 27.93
C SER A 662 53.56 -4.96 27.13
N LYS A 663 53.59 -4.68 25.83
CA LYS A 663 54.74 -4.91 24.94
C LYS A 663 55.23 -3.60 24.30
N PRO A 664 56.55 -3.43 24.06
CA PRO A 664 57.07 -2.25 23.37
C PRO A 664 56.52 -2.12 21.95
N VAL A 665 56.12 -0.92 21.58
CA VAL A 665 55.52 -0.54 20.29
C VAL A 665 56.49 0.32 19.49
N VAL A 666 56.35 0.36 18.17
CA VAL A 666 57.27 1.13 17.31
C VAL A 666 56.72 2.53 17.10
N LEU A 667 57.53 3.56 17.41
CA LEU A 667 57.21 4.95 17.11
C LEU A 667 57.35 5.20 15.62
N ARG A 668 56.32 5.69 14.93
CA ARG A 668 56.38 5.98 13.48
C ARG A 668 56.69 7.43 13.19
N ARG A 669 55.98 8.36 13.82
CA ARG A 669 56.18 9.80 13.65
C ARG A 669 55.64 10.56 14.85
N ILE A 670 56.20 11.73 15.09
CA ILE A 670 55.70 12.69 16.08
C ILE A 670 55.03 13.84 15.32
N GLU A 671 53.81 14.19 15.71
CA GLU A 671 53.01 15.28 15.18
C GLU A 671 52.55 16.19 16.32
N GLY A 672 53.32 17.26 16.56
CA GLY A 672 53.03 18.24 17.61
C GLY A 672 53.09 17.61 19.01
N SER A 673 51.99 17.66 19.76
CA SER A 673 51.84 17.06 21.10
C SER A 673 51.41 15.58 21.10
N SER A 674 51.32 14.96 19.92
CA SER A 674 50.89 13.57 19.74
C SER A 674 51.88 12.77 18.90
N ALA A 675 51.90 11.45 19.07
CA ALA A 675 52.75 10.52 18.37
C ALA A 675 51.93 9.39 17.75
N GLU A 676 52.25 9.00 16.52
CA GLU A 676 51.66 7.82 15.88
C GLU A 676 52.53 6.59 16.14
N ILE A 677 51.91 5.55 16.70
CA ILE A 677 52.57 4.31 17.10
C ILE A 677 51.99 3.10 16.36
N GLU A 678 52.82 2.08 16.19
CA GLU A 678 52.47 0.80 15.57
C GLU A 678 52.59 -0.32 16.63
N ALA A 679 51.44 -0.89 16.99
CA ALA A 679 51.31 -1.98 17.95
C ALA A 679 50.85 -3.25 17.21
N GLY A 680 51.81 -3.96 16.59
CA GLY A 680 51.49 -5.07 15.69
C GLY A 680 50.81 -4.57 14.41
N PRO A 681 49.69 -5.15 13.95
CA PRO A 681 49.02 -4.72 12.72
C PRO A 681 48.19 -3.43 12.86
N LEU A 682 48.01 -2.92 14.09
CA LEU A 682 47.17 -1.77 14.39
C LEU A 682 48.01 -0.48 14.52
N ARG A 683 47.50 0.61 13.93
CA ARG A 683 48.07 1.95 14.00
C ARG A 683 47.15 2.89 14.77
N MET A 684 47.72 3.69 15.67
CA MET A 684 46.95 4.63 16.49
C MET A 684 47.81 5.81 16.94
N LYS A 685 47.13 6.90 17.33
CA LYS A 685 47.75 8.11 17.88
C LYS A 685 47.65 8.11 19.40
N VAL A 686 48.75 8.40 20.07
CA VAL A 686 48.87 8.54 21.53
C VAL A 686 49.47 9.90 21.86
N THR A 687 49.19 10.44 23.05
CA THR A 687 49.80 11.70 23.49
C THR A 687 51.25 11.47 23.92
N LEU A 688 52.12 12.48 23.81
CA LEU A 688 53.54 12.32 24.18
C LEU A 688 53.72 11.96 25.67
N ASP A 689 52.81 12.40 26.54
CA ASP A 689 52.81 12.15 27.99
C ASP A 689 52.50 10.68 28.35
N GLU A 690 51.96 9.91 27.40
CA GLU A 690 51.70 8.48 27.56
C GLU A 690 52.95 7.62 27.26
N ILE A 691 54.02 8.20 26.71
CA ILE A 691 55.26 7.48 26.38
C ILE A 691 56.16 7.42 27.62
N THR A 692 56.44 6.20 28.09
CA THR A 692 57.09 5.94 29.39
C THR A 692 58.54 5.45 29.28
N GLY A 693 59.08 5.28 28.08
CA GLY A 693 60.51 4.96 27.88
C GLY A 693 60.89 4.57 26.44
N VAL A 694 62.19 4.60 26.12
CA VAL A 694 62.76 4.24 24.81
C VAL A 694 63.84 3.16 24.99
N GLU A 695 63.80 2.08 24.21
CA GLU A 695 64.88 1.09 24.13
C GLU A 695 65.82 1.45 22.96
N GLY A 696 67.07 1.82 23.27
CA GLY A 696 68.09 2.27 22.31
C GLY A 696 68.77 1.11 21.55
N SER A 697 69.19 1.39 20.32
CA SER A 697 69.89 0.49 19.39
C SER A 697 71.40 0.81 19.28
N THR A 698 72.21 -0.16 18.86
CA THR A 698 73.60 0.02 18.40
C THR A 698 73.85 -0.69 17.05
N PRO A 699 74.84 -0.26 16.23
CA PRO A 699 74.61 0.10 14.82
C PRO A 699 75.54 -0.57 13.77
N GLY A 700 75.15 -0.47 12.48
CA GLY A 700 76.03 -0.66 11.32
C GLY A 700 75.26 -0.77 9.99
N ALA A 701 75.10 0.34 9.24
CA ALA A 701 75.81 0.66 7.97
C ALA A 701 75.30 -0.14 6.74
N LYS A 702 75.04 0.41 5.53
CA LYS A 702 75.17 1.75 4.94
C LYS A 702 74.38 1.77 3.60
N THR A 703 73.60 2.83 3.41
CA THR A 703 73.39 3.73 2.24
C THR A 703 73.12 3.24 0.81
N GLY A 704 72.05 3.80 0.22
CA GLY A 704 71.91 4.06 -1.22
C GLY A 704 70.50 4.54 -1.64
N ALA A 705 70.19 5.83 -1.46
CA ALA A 705 69.03 6.54 -2.06
C ALA A 705 69.52 7.38 -3.27
N PRO A 706 68.66 7.85 -4.22
CA PRO A 706 67.63 8.91 -4.01
C PRO A 706 66.23 8.51 -4.56
N ALA A 707 65.11 8.92 -3.94
CA ALA A 707 64.34 10.16 -4.16
C ALA A 707 63.93 10.40 -5.64
N THR A 708 62.72 10.78 -6.05
CA THR A 708 61.44 11.20 -5.45
C THR A 708 60.49 11.41 -6.64
N ASN A 709 59.19 11.10 -6.51
CA ASN A 709 58.07 11.99 -6.83
C ASN A 709 56.73 11.23 -6.80
N SER A 710 55.81 11.74 -5.98
CA SER A 710 54.38 11.38 -5.95
C SER A 710 53.74 11.61 -7.32
N PRO A 711 52.59 10.96 -7.65
CA PRO A 711 51.31 11.49 -7.18
C PRO A 711 50.22 10.44 -6.88
N ALA A 712 49.19 10.91 -6.17
CA ALA A 712 47.80 10.46 -6.15
C ALA A 712 47.45 9.17 -6.92
N MET A 713 47.01 8.13 -6.20
CA MET A 713 46.44 6.95 -6.83
C MET A 713 44.93 7.09 -6.97
N LYS A 714 44.53 7.38 -8.21
CA LYS A 714 43.23 7.06 -8.79
C LYS A 714 42.89 5.58 -8.50
N VAL A 715 41.65 5.32 -8.14
CA VAL A 715 41.05 3.98 -8.32
C VAL A 715 40.99 3.73 -9.82
N ILE A 716 41.98 3.00 -10.32
CA ILE A 716 41.95 2.40 -11.64
C ILE A 716 41.76 0.91 -11.41
N ALA A 717 40.67 0.39 -11.97
CA ALA A 717 40.47 -1.02 -12.20
C ALA A 717 41.71 -1.58 -12.93
N GLN A 718 42.46 -2.46 -12.27
CA GLN A 718 43.46 -3.28 -12.92
C GLN A 718 42.94 -4.71 -13.05
N ARG A 719 42.55 -5.05 -14.28
CA ARG A 719 42.85 -6.36 -14.85
C ARG A 719 44.37 -6.58 -14.68
N GLY A 720 44.75 -7.55 -13.87
CA GLY A 720 46.14 -7.93 -13.66
C GLY A 720 46.22 -9.42 -13.42
N LYS A 721 46.72 -10.15 -14.42
CA LYS A 721 47.26 -11.50 -14.30
C LYS A 721 48.25 -11.52 -13.12
N GLY A 722 47.87 -12.11 -11.99
CA GLY A 722 48.80 -12.50 -10.95
C GLY A 722 49.46 -13.82 -11.38
N ALA A 723 50.78 -13.90 -11.28
CA ALA A 723 51.44 -15.20 -11.33
C ALA A 723 50.85 -16.07 -10.21
N ALA A 724 50.21 -17.19 -10.58
CA ALA A 724 49.65 -18.11 -9.60
C ALA A 724 50.75 -18.57 -8.63
N ALA A 725 50.47 -18.49 -7.33
CA ALA A 725 51.38 -18.97 -6.30
C ALA A 725 51.53 -20.49 -6.39
N ASP A 726 52.75 -21.01 -6.21
CA ASP A 726 53.02 -22.46 -6.31
C ASP A 726 52.56 -23.23 -5.04
N GLU A 727 52.15 -22.50 -4.01
CA GLU A 727 51.70 -23.07 -2.74
C GLU A 727 50.57 -22.27 -2.09
N ILE A 728 49.69 -22.99 -1.39
CA ILE A 728 48.62 -22.43 -0.56
C ILE A 728 48.70 -22.98 0.87
N ASN A 729 48.51 -22.09 1.86
CA ASN A 729 48.46 -22.46 3.28
C ASN A 729 47.03 -22.34 3.80
N VAL A 730 46.51 -23.46 4.31
CA VAL A 730 45.16 -23.61 4.86
C VAL A 730 45.17 -24.03 6.33
N ILE A 731 46.31 -23.88 7.03
CA ILE A 731 46.41 -24.16 8.47
C ILE A 731 45.48 -23.24 9.25
N GLY A 732 44.66 -23.83 10.13
CA GLY A 732 43.73 -23.11 11.01
C GLY A 732 42.35 -22.85 10.41
N MET A 733 42.11 -23.27 9.17
CA MET A 733 40.78 -23.20 8.51
C MET A 733 39.92 -24.42 8.86
N THR A 734 38.60 -24.28 8.72
CA THR A 734 37.71 -25.45 8.69
C THR A 734 37.86 -26.21 7.36
N VAL A 735 37.33 -27.44 7.28
CA VAL A 735 37.43 -28.24 6.04
C VAL A 735 36.71 -27.55 4.87
N GLU A 736 35.52 -27.00 5.11
CA GLU A 736 34.72 -26.29 4.10
C GLU A 736 35.42 -25.02 3.62
N GLU A 737 35.94 -24.19 4.53
CA GLU A 737 36.71 -22.99 4.17
C GLU A 737 37.98 -23.32 3.38
N ALA A 738 38.64 -24.43 3.72
CA ALA A 738 39.84 -24.88 3.02
C ALA A 738 39.53 -25.41 1.62
N THR A 739 38.42 -26.13 1.41
CA THR A 739 38.03 -26.65 0.09
C THR A 739 37.61 -25.53 -0.86
N ASP A 740 36.84 -24.54 -0.39
CA ASP A 740 36.41 -23.41 -1.23
C ASP A 740 37.60 -22.56 -1.70
N ARG A 741 38.58 -22.36 -0.80
CA ARG A 741 39.79 -21.61 -1.14
C ARG A 741 40.73 -22.41 -2.05
N LEU A 742 40.70 -23.73 -1.92
CA LEU A 742 41.52 -24.63 -2.73
C LEU A 742 40.97 -24.77 -4.15
N ASP A 743 39.65 -24.80 -4.33
CA ASP A 743 38.96 -24.83 -5.64
C ASP A 743 39.45 -23.69 -6.53
N LYS A 744 39.33 -22.46 -6.02
CA LYS A 744 39.80 -21.25 -6.70
C LYS A 744 41.31 -21.26 -6.97
N PHE A 745 42.10 -21.82 -6.05
CA PHE A 745 43.55 -21.91 -6.21
C PHE A 745 43.95 -22.89 -7.31
N LEU A 746 43.24 -24.00 -7.45
CA LEU A 746 43.47 -24.98 -8.51
C LEU A 746 43.08 -24.42 -9.88
N ASP A 747 41.99 -23.65 -9.97
CA ASP A 747 41.61 -22.92 -11.19
C ASP A 747 42.69 -21.91 -11.61
N ASP A 748 43.17 -21.10 -10.67
CA ASP A 748 44.24 -20.12 -10.93
C ASP A 748 45.56 -20.82 -11.35
N ALA A 749 45.87 -21.97 -10.77
CA ALA A 749 47.04 -22.78 -11.12
C ALA A 749 46.92 -23.44 -12.51
N ALA A 750 45.74 -23.93 -12.87
CA ALA A 750 45.46 -24.49 -14.20
C ALA A 750 45.55 -23.41 -15.29
N LEU A 751 44.99 -22.22 -15.04
CA LEU A 751 45.12 -21.05 -15.93
C LEU A 751 46.56 -20.58 -16.09
N ALA A 752 47.41 -20.80 -15.08
CA ALA A 752 48.84 -20.51 -15.13
C ALA A 752 49.71 -21.66 -15.67
N HIS A 753 49.10 -22.75 -16.18
CA HIS A 753 49.76 -23.96 -16.68
C HIS A 753 50.79 -24.56 -15.70
N LYS A 754 50.48 -24.53 -14.40
CA LYS A 754 51.34 -25.13 -13.38
C LYS A 754 51.17 -26.65 -13.40
N ALA A 755 52.25 -27.37 -13.68
CA ALA A 755 52.23 -28.83 -13.65
C ALA A 755 52.07 -29.39 -12.23
N ARG A 756 52.47 -28.64 -11.20
CA ARG A 756 52.51 -29.10 -9.81
C ARG A 756 52.30 -27.94 -8.84
N VAL A 757 51.46 -28.15 -7.82
CA VAL A 757 51.21 -27.18 -6.72
C VAL A 757 51.25 -27.86 -5.34
N ARG A 758 51.46 -27.07 -4.28
CA ARG A 758 51.60 -27.54 -2.89
C ARG A 758 50.50 -26.98 -1.99
N ILE A 759 49.94 -27.83 -1.13
CA ILE A 759 48.89 -27.47 -0.17
C ILE A 759 49.37 -27.78 1.24
N ILE A 760 49.51 -26.75 2.06
CA ILE A 760 50.01 -26.84 3.43
C ILE A 760 48.80 -26.86 4.38
N HIS A 761 48.54 -28.00 5.02
CA HIS A 761 47.41 -28.17 5.94
C HIS A 761 47.83 -28.57 7.37
N GLY A 762 49.13 -28.81 7.61
CA GLY A 762 49.67 -29.07 8.94
C GLY A 762 49.46 -30.50 9.46
N HIS A 763 50.02 -30.78 10.65
CA HIS A 763 50.03 -32.10 11.33
C HIS A 763 48.91 -32.28 12.36
N GLY A 764 47.81 -31.49 12.29
CA GLY A 764 46.76 -31.47 13.32
C GLY A 764 45.98 -32.79 13.47
N THR A 765 44.71 -32.71 13.86
CA THR A 765 43.83 -33.89 14.11
C THR A 765 43.59 -34.80 12.89
N GLY A 766 44.14 -34.46 11.71
CA GLY A 766 43.98 -35.21 10.47
C GLY A 766 42.69 -34.89 9.70
N ALA A 767 41.80 -34.06 10.25
CA ALA A 767 40.52 -33.68 9.63
C ALA A 767 40.73 -32.93 8.30
N LEU A 768 41.56 -31.87 8.28
CA LEU A 768 41.90 -31.15 7.05
C LEU A 768 42.59 -32.04 6.03
N ARG A 769 43.50 -32.91 6.47
CA ARG A 769 44.20 -33.85 5.59
C ARG A 769 43.22 -34.81 4.90
N LYS A 770 42.25 -35.35 5.64
CA LYS A 770 41.25 -36.28 5.12
C LYS A 770 40.28 -35.57 4.17
N GLY A 771 39.73 -34.43 4.59
CA GLY A 771 38.78 -33.66 3.78
C GLY A 771 39.39 -33.11 2.50
N ILE A 772 40.62 -32.58 2.55
CA ILE A 772 41.33 -32.13 1.34
C ILE A 772 41.67 -33.31 0.42
N GLY A 773 42.04 -34.47 0.98
CA GLY A 773 42.28 -35.68 0.18
C GLY A 773 41.04 -36.17 -0.57
N GLU A 774 39.89 -36.18 0.10
CA GLU A 774 38.60 -36.53 -0.52
C GLU A 774 38.20 -35.53 -1.61
N PHE A 775 38.32 -34.22 -1.33
CA PHE A 775 38.06 -33.16 -2.29
C PHE A 775 38.93 -33.28 -3.56
N LEU A 776 40.25 -33.43 -3.38
CA LEU A 776 41.21 -33.56 -4.48
C LEU A 776 41.02 -34.85 -5.30
N ALA A 777 40.51 -35.91 -4.71
CA ALA A 777 40.22 -37.16 -5.43
C ALA A 777 39.05 -37.02 -6.42
N SER A 778 38.10 -36.13 -6.12
CA SER A 778 36.93 -35.87 -6.97
C SER A 778 37.09 -34.68 -7.92
N HIS A 779 38.18 -33.93 -7.83
CA HIS A 779 38.33 -32.66 -8.52
C HIS A 779 38.79 -32.85 -9.99
N PRO A 780 38.09 -32.27 -10.98
CA PRO A 780 38.34 -32.54 -12.41
C PRO A 780 39.72 -32.06 -12.90
N LEU A 781 40.29 -31.02 -12.29
CA LEU A 781 41.61 -30.47 -12.67
C LEU A 781 42.81 -31.21 -12.05
N VAL A 782 42.57 -32.24 -11.22
CA VAL A 782 43.61 -32.98 -10.50
C VAL A 782 43.89 -34.31 -11.21
N GLU A 783 45.13 -34.53 -11.63
CA GLU A 783 45.56 -35.83 -12.21
C GLU A 783 45.91 -36.81 -11.09
N LYS A 784 46.71 -36.36 -10.12
CA LYS A 784 47.14 -37.17 -8.98
C LYS A 784 47.52 -36.29 -7.80
N HIS A 785 47.32 -36.78 -6.59
CA HIS A 785 47.84 -36.14 -5.38
C HIS A 785 48.63 -37.13 -4.52
N SER A 786 49.67 -36.63 -3.84
CA SER A 786 50.53 -37.42 -2.95
C SER A 786 51.08 -36.57 -1.81
N PHE A 787 51.56 -37.19 -0.73
CA PHE A 787 52.24 -36.44 0.33
C PHE A 787 53.66 -36.06 -0.10
N GLU A 788 54.13 -34.92 0.38
CA GLU A 788 55.50 -34.49 0.13
C GLU A 788 56.53 -35.39 0.83
N ALA A 789 57.77 -35.41 0.32
CA ALA A 789 58.87 -36.16 0.93
C ALA A 789 59.12 -35.76 2.41
N GLU A 790 59.55 -36.71 3.24
CA GLU A 790 59.78 -36.52 4.70
C GLU A 790 60.75 -35.38 5.01
N ASN A 791 61.74 -35.14 4.15
CA ASN A 791 62.71 -34.05 4.28
C ASN A 791 62.17 -32.66 3.86
N ARG A 792 60.92 -32.56 3.37
CA ARG A 792 60.30 -31.33 2.83
C ARG A 792 58.87 -31.11 3.32
N GLY A 793 58.58 -31.53 4.56
CA GLY A 793 57.31 -31.28 5.23
C GLY A 793 56.37 -32.48 5.34
N GLY A 794 56.72 -33.61 4.72
CA GLY A 794 56.07 -34.91 4.94
C GLY A 794 54.54 -34.88 4.78
N LYS A 795 53.84 -35.55 5.70
CA LYS A 795 52.37 -35.72 5.67
C LYS A 795 51.57 -34.45 6.00
N ALA A 796 52.20 -33.32 6.29
CA ALA A 796 51.53 -32.04 6.50
C ALA A 796 51.37 -31.20 5.22
N ILE A 797 51.95 -31.67 4.12
CA ILE A 797 51.87 -31.03 2.81
C ILE A 797 51.38 -32.07 1.81
N THR A 798 50.30 -31.73 1.11
CA THR A 798 49.80 -32.49 -0.04
C THR A 798 50.27 -31.81 -1.32
N VAL A 799 50.84 -32.60 -2.21
CA VAL A 799 51.32 -32.20 -3.52
C VAL A 799 50.30 -32.67 -4.55
N VAL A 800 49.93 -31.77 -5.46
CA VAL A 800 48.97 -32.04 -6.52
C VAL A 800 49.65 -31.90 -7.88
N GLU A 801 49.52 -32.92 -8.70
CA GLU A 801 49.83 -32.91 -10.12
C GLU A 801 48.55 -32.58 -10.90
N MET A 802 48.62 -31.52 -11.71
CA MET A 802 47.47 -30.98 -12.44
C MET A 802 47.28 -31.72 -13.77
N GLN A 803 46.04 -31.92 -14.22
CA GLN A 803 45.78 -32.43 -15.57
C GLN A 803 46.30 -31.44 -16.63
N LYS A 804 46.91 -31.98 -17.69
CA LYS A 804 47.51 -31.19 -18.78
C LYS A 804 46.51 -30.52 -19.71
#